data_AF-T1IIB6-F1
#
_entry.id   AF-T1IIB6-F1
#
_cell.length_a   1.000
_cell.length_b   1.000
_cell.length_c   1.000
_cell.angle_alpha   90.00
_cell.angle_beta   90.00
_cell.angle_gamma   90.00
#
_symmetry.space_group_name_H-M   'P 1'
#
loop_
_entity.id
_entity.type
_entity.pdbx_description
1 polymer ?
#
loop_
_entity_poly.entity_id
_entity_poly.type
_entity_poly.pdbx_seq_one_letter_code
_entity_poly.pdbx_strand_id
1 'polypeptide(L)'
;MPRVSLRRICFGLAALAVLTLFMLKIHYSDQWLVLFPNNQPDKQETTRDLAPLEVIIPTEGSFIDNYGFADEYSGKLWFMKDGWIRPEPTARRGMRRPLWPHESDEDRIVNQLMFVPPDMQEMTKNGTKLKTILLYNGIGSWSPLKQGRKIFLKDRCPVNTCTITADRGQADSADAIIFRDHFHPPSHQRKPSQVWVIYMLECPLHTQNFSHRKVFNWTATYRHDSDIVAPYEKFVPYDPNIKFLPPRRNYGLNKTHKVAWFVSNCGARNGRLAYARELAEHIEVDIYGSCGSKNCPRTQNFKCWEMLDKDYKFYLAFENSNCKDYITEKFYVNGLEHDVVPIVLGARKEDYIRGAPPHSFISVEDFDSPKSLAEYLHRLDKNDTLYNEYFRWKGTGEFVNTYFWCRVCALLHDKLTYKHYENIEGWWRGRNTCIGTRWNQQEQSTGKKNFSANTIPSGIPHVLGSDFGVSNGKAKLKPNHLRFSLKMHCLCVRRSHFGLTAMATLLFLALFMLTAYYNIHSFTTFPRSPNFAYYQYPDEYSGKLWFMKGGWIRPEPTARRMRRPLWPHESDGDRIVNQLMFMPPHMQKLTKNGTKLKTILIYDKNKHWSPLKPGRRTFRGCPVNTCTFGANLKKTASTNADAIVFGDINYLPATHPRKPSQVWIYFSLEPPMHSRNLTSFKGINWTATYRHDSDIVVPYNKFISYDPNVKILPLKRNYASRKNRKVAWFVSNCKAISGRLDYARELAKHIQVDIYGKCGNLSCPRNQTEKCRKMLDTDYKFYLAFENSYCKDYITEKFYETGLQHDVVPIVLGARKEDYANNAPPHSFISIEDFDSPKSLAKYLHLLDKNDGLYNNYFRWKGTGEFVKTHFWCRVCALLHDELTDRHYTNIEDWWHGPNICIDKKIKPEKKQQKEKENNINFRFSLKMHCLCFQRSHVRLAAIATLLTLFMLTVYYNIHSFTIISKPLKLAFYQYPDEYSRKLWFMKRGWIRPEPTARGMRRPLWPHESDGDRIVNQLMFMPPHMQELTKNGTKLKTILIYDENRRWSALKPGRRTFSGCPVNTCTFGADPKKTDPTNADAIVFGDKFHPAKHRRKPNQVWIFFSLEPPVHSRSLTSLKGINWTATYRHDSDIVVPYNKFVSYDPNVKILPLERNYASRKTRKVAWFVSNCKAISGRLDYARELAKHIQVDIYGKCGNMRCPINQTEKCRKMLDTDYKFYLAFENSYCKDYITEKFYETGLQ
;
A
#
# COMPACT_ATOMS: atom_id res chain seq x y z
N MET A 1 -18.29 26.97 -77.06
CA MET A 1 -17.51 27.01 -75.81
C MET A 1 -17.98 25.90 -74.87
N PRO A 2 -17.10 25.06 -74.28
CA PRO A 2 -17.48 24.08 -73.26
C PRO A 2 -17.26 24.62 -71.83
N ARG A 3 -18.10 24.19 -70.88
CA ARG A 3 -18.09 24.62 -69.47
C ARG A 3 -17.18 23.73 -68.62
N VAL A 4 -16.37 24.32 -67.72
CA VAL A 4 -15.63 23.59 -66.67
C VAL A 4 -16.26 23.88 -65.30
N SER A 5 -16.45 22.86 -64.46
CA SER A 5 -17.18 23.00 -63.20
C SER A 5 -16.30 23.41 -62.02
N LEU A 6 -16.87 24.22 -61.12
CA LEU A 6 -16.20 24.85 -59.98
C LEU A 6 -15.45 23.84 -59.07
N ARG A 7 -15.94 22.60 -58.96
CA ARG A 7 -15.28 21.52 -58.22
C ARG A 7 -13.85 21.25 -58.66
N ARG A 8 -13.52 21.38 -59.96
CA ARG A 8 -12.14 21.15 -60.46
C ARG A 8 -11.19 22.27 -60.04
N ILE A 9 -11.67 23.51 -59.92
CA ILE A 9 -10.87 24.67 -59.50
C ILE A 9 -10.52 24.56 -58.00
N CYS A 10 -11.50 24.22 -57.15
CA CYS A 10 -11.26 24.03 -55.72
C CYS A 10 -10.26 22.89 -55.43
N PHE A 11 -10.32 21.79 -56.18
CA PHE A 11 -9.32 20.72 -56.08
C PHE A 11 -7.94 21.15 -56.57
N GLY A 12 -7.84 21.96 -57.63
CA GLY A 12 -6.57 22.51 -58.10
C GLY A 12 -5.88 23.42 -57.06
N LEU A 13 -6.64 24.30 -56.40
CA LEU A 13 -6.11 25.19 -55.37
C LEU A 13 -5.69 24.42 -54.10
N ALA A 14 -6.45 23.41 -53.69
CA ALA A 14 -6.05 22.52 -52.59
C ALA A 14 -4.78 21.71 -52.94
N ALA A 15 -4.66 21.22 -54.18
CA ALA A 15 -3.46 20.53 -54.65
C ALA A 15 -2.23 21.45 -54.67
N LEU A 16 -2.37 22.72 -55.08
CA LEU A 16 -1.29 23.71 -55.06
C LEU A 16 -0.77 23.96 -53.64
N ALA A 17 -1.66 24.09 -52.66
CA ALA A 17 -1.30 24.28 -51.25
C ALA A 17 -0.59 23.06 -50.63
N VAL A 18 -0.98 21.85 -51.05
CA VAL A 18 -0.27 20.62 -50.64
C VAL A 18 1.10 20.53 -51.33
N LEU A 19 1.21 20.92 -52.61
CA LEU A 19 2.47 20.94 -53.36
C LEU A 19 3.48 21.93 -52.79
N THR A 20 3.08 23.15 -52.40
CA THR A 20 4.01 24.11 -51.77
C THR A 20 4.48 23.64 -50.40
N LEU A 21 3.60 23.03 -49.58
CA LEU A 21 3.99 22.41 -48.32
C LEU A 21 4.87 21.16 -48.49
N PHE A 22 4.76 20.46 -49.63
CA PHE A 22 5.63 19.32 -49.96
C PHE A 22 7.01 19.79 -50.43
N MET A 23 7.08 20.81 -51.30
CA MET A 23 8.35 21.41 -51.76
C MET A 23 9.13 22.07 -50.61
N LEU A 24 8.46 22.78 -49.70
CA LEU A 24 9.06 23.34 -48.48
C LEU A 24 9.64 22.26 -47.54
N LYS A 25 9.22 20.99 -47.68
CA LYS A 25 9.73 19.86 -46.90
C LYS A 25 10.87 19.11 -47.61
N ILE A 26 11.07 19.32 -48.91
CA ILE A 26 12.12 18.67 -49.72
C ILE A 26 13.43 19.46 -49.71
N HIS A 27 13.40 20.77 -49.44
CA HIS A 27 14.59 21.63 -49.49
C HIS A 27 15.42 21.70 -48.18
N TYR A 28 15.19 20.79 -47.23
CA TYR A 28 15.93 20.73 -45.95
C TYR A 28 16.36 19.31 -45.54
N SER A 29 16.70 18.48 -46.53
CA SER A 29 17.51 17.27 -46.33
C SER A 29 18.58 17.14 -47.41
N ASP A 30 19.73 16.60 -47.00
CA ASP A 30 20.89 16.18 -47.81
C ASP A 30 21.77 17.27 -48.46
N GLN A 31 22.97 17.44 -47.89
CA GLN A 31 24.21 17.04 -48.58
C GLN A 31 25.30 16.63 -47.57
N TRP A 32 26.41 16.05 -48.06
CA TRP A 32 27.27 15.10 -47.32
C TRP A 32 28.78 15.34 -47.56
N LEU A 33 29.62 14.64 -46.77
CA LEU A 33 31.03 14.23 -46.99
C LEU A 33 32.20 15.18 -46.59
N VAL A 34 32.83 14.82 -45.46
CA VAL A 34 34.27 14.47 -45.31
C VAL A 34 35.39 15.48 -45.64
N LEU A 35 36.23 15.77 -44.63
CA LEU A 35 37.69 15.49 -44.63
C LEU A 35 38.28 15.59 -43.19
N PHE A 36 39.41 14.90 -42.95
CA PHE A 36 40.24 14.96 -41.72
C PHE A 36 41.61 15.59 -42.06
N PRO A 37 42.32 16.31 -41.16
CA PRO A 37 43.30 15.62 -40.29
C PRO A 37 43.64 16.24 -38.91
N ASN A 38 44.37 15.44 -38.12
CA ASN A 38 45.12 15.62 -36.87
C ASN A 38 45.58 17.05 -36.41
N ASN A 39 45.60 17.29 -35.08
CA ASN A 39 46.84 17.35 -34.28
C ASN A 39 46.63 17.55 -32.75
N GLN A 40 47.72 17.40 -31.99
CA GLN A 40 47.93 17.59 -30.53
C GLN A 40 49.28 18.38 -30.34
N PRO A 41 49.80 18.74 -29.14
CA PRO A 41 49.31 18.72 -27.75
C PRO A 41 49.60 20.06 -26.97
N ASP A 42 49.77 20.00 -25.63
CA ASP A 42 50.44 20.98 -24.72
C ASP A 42 49.73 22.34 -24.41
N LYS A 43 49.89 23.05 -23.27
CA LYS A 43 50.50 22.78 -21.93
C LYS A 43 50.10 23.85 -20.87
N GLN A 44 50.37 23.56 -19.58
CA GLN A 44 50.73 24.48 -18.45
C GLN A 44 49.73 25.60 -17.99
N GLU A 45 49.30 25.64 -16.71
CA GLU A 45 49.80 26.49 -15.57
C GLU A 45 49.21 27.93 -15.50
N THR A 46 49.08 28.68 -14.38
CA THR A 46 49.41 28.47 -12.94
C THR A 46 48.61 29.42 -11.99
N THR A 47 48.47 29.01 -10.71
CA THR A 47 48.45 29.84 -9.46
C THR A 47 47.36 30.87 -9.07
N ARG A 48 47.12 30.87 -7.73
CA ARG A 48 46.92 31.99 -6.77
C ARG A 48 45.52 32.55 -6.46
N ASP A 49 45.04 32.15 -5.28
CA ASP A 49 44.74 32.98 -4.10
C ASP A 49 43.91 34.28 -4.25
N LEU A 50 42.73 34.32 -3.60
CA LEU A 50 42.50 35.15 -2.40
C LEU A 50 41.06 35.01 -1.85
N ALA A 51 40.91 35.31 -0.56
CA ALA A 51 39.67 35.53 0.21
C ALA A 51 39.99 36.59 1.30
N PRO A 52 39.02 37.27 1.99
CA PRO A 52 37.61 36.91 2.17
C PRO A 52 36.61 38.11 2.14
N LEU A 53 35.41 37.90 2.73
CA LEU A 53 34.40 38.87 3.25
C LEU A 53 33.28 39.40 2.31
N GLU A 54 32.03 39.03 2.69
CA GLU A 54 30.74 39.79 2.81
C GLU A 54 30.45 40.99 1.86
N VAL A 55 29.25 41.20 1.31
CA VAL A 55 27.95 41.37 2.00
C VAL A 55 26.70 41.03 1.13
N ILE A 56 25.67 40.56 1.81
CA ILE A 56 24.25 40.30 1.49
C ILE A 56 23.52 41.37 0.60
N ILE A 57 22.71 40.95 -0.39
CA ILE A 57 21.25 41.28 -0.55
C ILE A 57 20.61 40.60 -1.82
N PRO A 58 19.33 40.16 -1.81
CA PRO A 58 18.76 39.34 -2.88
C PRO A 58 17.59 39.95 -3.70
N THR A 59 17.42 39.49 -4.94
CA THR A 59 16.17 39.46 -5.75
C THR A 59 16.20 38.20 -6.61
N GLU A 60 15.25 37.26 -6.51
CA GLU A 60 13.89 37.26 -7.07
C GLU A 60 13.80 37.11 -8.60
N GLY A 61 13.37 35.91 -9.04
CA GLY A 61 12.29 35.81 -10.03
C GLY A 61 12.63 35.46 -11.49
N SER A 62 12.83 34.17 -11.79
CA SER A 62 12.22 33.59 -13.00
C SER A 62 11.76 32.13 -12.75
N PHE A 63 10.47 31.87 -12.96
CA PHE A 63 9.84 30.56 -12.83
C PHE A 63 9.82 29.86 -14.19
N ILE A 64 10.49 28.71 -14.34
CA ILE A 64 10.07 27.62 -15.24
C ILE A 64 10.35 26.27 -14.54
N ASP A 65 9.38 25.36 -14.66
CA ASP A 65 9.38 23.90 -14.43
C ASP A 65 10.41 23.28 -13.47
N ASN A 66 9.90 22.74 -12.35
CA ASN A 66 10.56 21.62 -11.67
C ASN A 66 9.58 20.73 -10.90
N TYR A 67 8.88 19.83 -11.61
CA TYR A 67 8.33 18.61 -10.99
C TYR A 67 9.47 17.59 -10.80
N GLY A 68 10.40 17.94 -9.91
CA GLY A 68 11.59 17.15 -9.65
C GLY A 68 11.24 15.82 -8.99
N PHE A 69 11.33 14.74 -9.75
CA PHE A 69 11.59 13.40 -9.18
C PHE A 69 13.06 13.36 -8.73
N ALA A 70 13.33 14.02 -7.60
CA ALA A 70 14.59 13.86 -6.88
C ALA A 70 14.58 12.53 -6.12
N ASP A 71 15.76 11.92 -5.98
CA ASP A 71 15.94 10.73 -5.16
C ASP A 71 15.72 11.03 -3.67
N GLU A 72 14.96 10.17 -3.01
CA GLU A 72 15.04 10.01 -1.56
C GLU A 72 15.10 8.50 -1.24
N TYR A 73 16.06 8.13 -0.39
CA TYR A 73 16.32 6.73 -0.03
C TYR A 73 15.05 6.07 0.51
N SER A 74 14.70 4.90 -0.03
CA SER A 74 13.40 4.25 0.22
C SER A 74 13.04 4.19 1.71
N GLY A 75 12.07 5.03 2.12
CA GLY A 75 11.70 5.31 3.52
C GLY A 75 11.00 4.17 4.28
N LYS A 76 11.31 2.91 3.95
CA LYS A 76 10.73 1.70 4.52
C LYS A 76 11.53 1.17 5.70
N LEU A 77 10.83 0.65 6.71
CA LEU A 77 11.38 0.00 7.91
C LEU A 77 12.09 -1.32 7.55
N TRP A 78 13.14 -1.71 8.30
CA TRP A 78 14.01 -2.86 7.99
C TRP A 78 13.31 -4.23 7.84
N PHE A 79 12.10 -4.36 8.37
CA PHE A 79 11.26 -5.57 8.32
C PHE A 79 10.21 -5.55 7.17
N MET A 80 10.18 -4.48 6.37
CA MET A 80 9.41 -4.38 5.13
C MET A 80 10.21 -4.93 3.94
N LYS A 81 9.53 -5.23 2.83
CA LYS A 81 10.20 -5.63 1.59
C LYS A 81 11.01 -4.45 1.05
N ASP A 82 12.29 -4.70 0.79
CA ASP A 82 13.26 -3.72 0.31
C ASP A 82 13.46 -2.53 1.27
N GLY A 83 13.17 -2.72 2.57
CA GLY A 83 13.31 -1.70 3.61
C GLY A 83 14.66 -1.68 4.31
N TRP A 84 15.13 -0.47 4.64
CA TRP A 84 16.49 -0.22 5.15
C TRP A 84 16.54 0.58 6.45
N ILE A 85 15.48 1.30 6.84
CA ILE A 85 15.45 2.08 8.08
C ILE A 85 15.53 1.12 9.28
N ARG A 86 16.67 1.13 9.96
CA ARG A 86 16.90 0.39 11.20
C ARG A 86 16.69 1.27 12.44
N PRO A 87 16.33 0.69 13.59
CA PRO A 87 16.30 1.40 14.86
C PRO A 87 17.71 1.68 15.37
N GLU A 88 17.91 2.90 15.88
CA GLU A 88 19.10 3.26 16.66
C GLU A 88 18.96 2.82 18.13
N PRO A 89 20.08 2.62 18.87
CA PRO A 89 20.06 2.38 20.31
C PRO A 89 19.34 3.48 21.07
N THR A 90 18.45 3.10 21.99
CA THR A 90 17.48 4.04 22.58
C THR A 90 18.16 5.12 23.43
N ALA A 91 18.21 6.36 22.91
CA ALA A 91 18.90 7.48 23.57
C ALA A 91 18.14 8.01 24.80
N ARG A 92 18.55 7.55 25.99
CA ARG A 92 18.02 7.90 27.33
C ARG A 92 16.59 7.42 27.60
N ARG A 93 16.27 7.24 28.89
CA ARG A 93 14.99 6.67 29.39
C ARG A 93 13.72 7.45 29.00
N GLY A 94 13.82 8.71 28.55
CA GLY A 94 12.68 9.58 28.27
C GLY A 94 12.11 9.53 26.85
N MET A 95 12.73 8.79 25.92
CA MET A 95 12.31 8.70 24.51
C MET A 95 11.99 7.26 24.05
N ARG A 96 11.84 6.31 24.97
CA ARG A 96 11.51 4.92 24.62
C ARG A 96 10.04 4.79 24.23
N ARG A 97 9.77 4.16 23.09
CA ARG A 97 8.40 3.79 22.68
C ARG A 97 7.82 2.69 23.60
N PRO A 98 6.49 2.62 23.78
CA PRO A 98 5.85 1.51 24.50
C PRO A 98 6.16 0.15 23.86
N LEU A 99 6.70 -0.78 24.66
CA LEU A 99 7.03 -2.16 24.28
C LEU A 99 6.13 -3.18 24.95
N TRP A 100 5.66 -2.90 26.17
CA TRP A 100 4.90 -3.83 27.02
C TRP A 100 3.41 -3.46 27.10
N PRO A 101 2.48 -4.43 27.30
CA PRO A 101 1.04 -4.20 27.33
C PRO A 101 0.53 -3.31 28.47
N HIS A 102 1.38 -3.00 29.46
CA HIS A 102 1.06 -2.06 30.55
C HIS A 102 1.59 -0.64 30.29
N GLU A 103 2.29 -0.41 29.17
CA GLU A 103 2.83 0.90 28.78
C GLU A 103 1.92 1.63 27.77
N SER A 104 1.29 0.90 26.82
CA SER A 104 0.31 1.46 25.86
C SER A 104 -0.49 0.37 25.13
N ASP A 105 -1.71 0.73 24.71
CA ASP A 105 -2.60 -0.04 23.82
C ASP A 105 -2.21 0.06 22.32
N GLU A 106 -1.16 0.79 21.98
CA GLU A 106 -0.61 0.96 20.61
C GLU A 106 -0.17 -0.35 19.90
N ASP A 107 0.22 -0.22 18.62
CA ASP A 107 0.85 -1.28 17.84
C ASP A 107 2.28 -1.59 18.33
N ARG A 108 2.35 -2.36 19.42
CA ARG A 108 3.61 -2.79 20.03
C ARG A 108 4.43 -3.72 19.13
N ILE A 109 3.87 -4.30 18.05
CA ILE A 109 4.66 -5.12 17.11
C ILE A 109 5.71 -4.25 16.42
N VAL A 110 5.30 -3.11 15.86
CA VAL A 110 6.22 -2.17 15.21
C VAL A 110 7.21 -1.57 16.23
N ASN A 111 6.76 -1.21 17.43
CA ASN A 111 7.64 -0.67 18.47
C ASN A 111 8.69 -1.69 18.95
N GLN A 112 8.31 -2.97 19.12
CA GLN A 112 9.25 -4.05 19.47
C GLN A 112 10.24 -4.38 18.34
N LEU A 113 9.87 -4.19 17.07
CA LEU A 113 10.78 -4.33 15.92
C LEU A 113 11.70 -3.11 15.75
N MET A 114 11.30 -1.95 16.26
CA MET A 114 12.09 -0.72 16.26
C MET A 114 12.75 -0.43 17.62
N PHE A 115 13.00 -1.48 18.42
CA PHE A 115 13.71 -1.37 19.71
C PHE A 115 15.13 -1.93 19.66
N VAL A 116 16.09 -1.14 20.16
CA VAL A 116 17.46 -1.57 20.46
C VAL A 116 17.83 -1.04 21.86
N PRO A 117 18.30 -1.91 22.77
CA PRO A 117 18.78 -1.51 24.10
C PRO A 117 19.89 -0.45 24.04
N PRO A 118 19.94 0.51 24.98
CA PRO A 118 20.94 1.59 24.94
C PRO A 118 22.40 1.08 25.05
N ASP A 119 22.60 -0.02 25.78
CA ASP A 119 23.88 -0.63 26.16
C ASP A 119 24.40 -1.64 25.11
N MET A 120 23.64 -1.95 24.05
CA MET A 120 24.00 -2.94 23.04
C MET A 120 25.33 -2.63 22.31
N GLN A 121 25.70 -1.34 22.18
CA GLN A 121 26.98 -0.94 21.56
C GLN A 121 28.21 -1.20 22.46
N GLU A 122 28.05 -1.23 23.78
CA GLU A 122 29.13 -1.53 24.72
C GLU A 122 29.24 -3.03 24.94
N MET A 123 28.09 -3.69 25.11
CA MET A 123 27.93 -5.14 25.13
C MET A 123 28.63 -5.85 23.94
N THR A 124 28.46 -5.33 22.72
CA THR A 124 29.10 -5.90 21.52
C THR A 124 30.57 -5.50 21.34
N LYS A 125 31.07 -4.46 22.05
CA LYS A 125 32.52 -4.18 22.15
C LYS A 125 33.21 -5.13 23.13
N ASN A 126 32.57 -5.41 24.27
CA ASN A 126 33.12 -6.20 25.37
C ASN A 126 32.92 -7.72 25.23
N GLY A 127 32.34 -8.19 24.11
CA GLY A 127 32.26 -9.62 23.79
C GLY A 127 31.11 -10.38 24.46
N THR A 128 29.88 -9.83 24.44
CA THR A 128 28.69 -10.48 25.04
C THR A 128 28.54 -11.97 24.74
N LYS A 129 28.38 -12.74 25.83
CA LYS A 129 27.74 -14.06 25.83
C LYS A 129 26.34 -13.96 25.20
N LEU A 130 25.98 -14.92 24.36
CA LEU A 130 24.65 -14.99 23.74
C LEU A 130 23.59 -15.37 24.79
N LYS A 131 22.40 -14.75 24.68
CA LYS A 131 21.21 -15.15 25.45
C LYS A 131 20.68 -16.49 24.95
N THR A 132 20.52 -17.47 25.83
CA THR A 132 20.05 -18.82 25.46
C THR A 132 18.54 -18.97 25.62
N ILE A 133 17.86 -19.40 24.55
CA ILE A 133 16.41 -19.62 24.49
C ILE A 133 16.15 -21.12 24.29
N LEU A 134 15.58 -21.79 25.30
CA LEU A 134 15.20 -23.20 25.26
C LEU A 134 13.76 -23.39 24.75
N LEU A 135 13.57 -24.24 23.75
CA LEU A 135 12.26 -24.69 23.27
C LEU A 135 11.88 -25.98 24.01
N TYR A 136 11.14 -25.87 25.12
CA TYR A 136 10.96 -26.99 26.05
C TYR A 136 10.18 -28.17 25.47
N ASN A 137 9.24 -27.89 24.56
CA ASN A 137 8.45 -28.89 23.83
C ASN A 137 9.20 -29.47 22.60
N GLY A 138 10.50 -29.18 22.46
CA GLY A 138 11.32 -29.58 21.32
C GLY A 138 11.16 -28.66 20.11
N ILE A 139 12.09 -28.76 19.16
CA ILE A 139 12.11 -27.90 17.97
C ILE A 139 11.21 -28.40 16.82
N GLY A 140 10.80 -29.67 16.82
CA GLY A 140 10.07 -30.28 15.71
C GLY A 140 8.73 -29.60 15.37
N SER A 141 8.00 -29.13 16.39
CA SER A 141 6.75 -28.37 16.20
C SER A 141 6.97 -27.01 15.54
N TRP A 142 8.18 -26.44 15.65
CA TRP A 142 8.58 -25.14 15.11
C TRP A 142 9.20 -25.23 13.70
N SER A 143 9.10 -26.38 13.02
CA SER A 143 9.61 -26.55 11.64
C SER A 143 9.17 -25.41 10.71
N PRO A 144 10.07 -24.78 9.92
CA PRO A 144 11.44 -25.21 9.58
C PRO A 144 12.56 -24.59 10.45
N LEU A 145 12.26 -24.14 11.68
CA LEU A 145 13.25 -23.56 12.59
C LEU A 145 14.43 -24.51 12.86
N LYS A 146 15.64 -23.95 13.02
CA LYS A 146 16.87 -24.69 13.35
C LYS A 146 17.54 -24.10 14.58
N GLN A 147 18.22 -24.95 15.35
CA GLN A 147 18.96 -24.56 16.55
C GLN A 147 20.13 -23.60 16.24
N GLY A 148 20.66 -22.96 17.28
CA GLY A 148 21.72 -21.96 17.22
C GLY A 148 21.20 -20.54 17.00
N ARG A 149 22.12 -19.64 16.63
CA ARG A 149 21.86 -18.21 16.33
C ARG A 149 21.24 -17.96 14.95
N LYS A 150 21.04 -19.00 14.14
CA LYS A 150 20.79 -18.90 12.69
C LYS A 150 19.55 -18.09 12.31
N ILE A 151 18.47 -18.19 13.07
CA ILE A 151 17.23 -17.45 12.76
C ILE A 151 17.44 -15.93 12.87
N PHE A 152 18.11 -15.46 13.92
CA PHE A 152 18.33 -14.02 14.15
C PHE A 152 19.23 -13.37 13.10
N LEU A 153 20.14 -14.16 12.51
CA LEU A 153 21.02 -13.72 11.42
C LEU A 153 20.31 -13.74 10.06
N LYS A 154 19.49 -14.77 9.78
CA LYS A 154 18.66 -14.88 8.56
C LYS A 154 17.59 -13.78 8.49
N ASP A 155 17.04 -13.43 9.64
CA ASP A 155 15.89 -12.52 9.76
C ASP A 155 16.31 -11.08 10.10
N ARG A 156 17.61 -10.75 9.97
CA ARG A 156 18.17 -9.38 10.05
C ARG A 156 17.98 -8.65 11.39
N CYS A 157 17.66 -9.37 12.46
CA CYS A 157 17.24 -8.75 13.72
C CYS A 157 18.24 -7.69 14.21
N PRO A 158 17.81 -6.44 14.49
CA PRO A 158 18.67 -5.40 15.04
C PRO A 158 19.37 -5.82 16.34
N VAL A 159 18.65 -6.57 17.18
CA VAL A 159 19.22 -7.35 18.29
C VAL A 159 19.24 -8.83 17.89
N ASN A 160 20.43 -9.40 17.71
CA ASN A 160 20.64 -10.78 17.25
C ASN A 160 21.62 -11.57 18.15
N THR A 161 21.88 -11.08 19.35
CA THR A 161 22.78 -11.63 20.39
C THR A 161 22.11 -12.75 21.21
N CYS A 162 21.40 -13.66 20.52
CA CYS A 162 20.68 -14.80 21.12
C CYS A 162 20.98 -16.12 20.39
N THR A 163 20.67 -17.24 21.02
CA THR A 163 20.80 -18.60 20.44
C THR A 163 19.64 -19.49 20.89
N ILE A 164 19.16 -20.36 20.00
CA ILE A 164 18.04 -21.28 20.28
C ILE A 164 18.57 -22.70 20.53
N THR A 165 18.08 -23.36 21.57
CA THR A 165 18.38 -24.75 21.92
C THR A 165 17.10 -25.56 22.12
N ALA A 166 17.17 -26.87 21.90
CA ALA A 166 16.14 -27.85 22.24
C ALA A 166 16.62 -28.85 23.30
N ASP A 167 17.85 -28.69 23.80
CA ASP A 167 18.44 -29.53 24.84
C ASP A 167 17.88 -29.16 26.23
N ARG A 168 17.07 -30.06 26.79
CA ARG A 168 16.48 -29.89 28.13
C ARG A 168 17.52 -29.89 29.26
N GLY A 169 18.74 -30.41 29.04
CA GLY A 169 19.84 -30.31 29.99
C GLY A 169 20.27 -28.85 30.25
N GLN A 170 19.97 -27.93 29.33
CA GLN A 170 20.26 -26.51 29.45
C GLN A 170 19.14 -25.71 30.16
N ALA A 171 18.11 -26.36 30.69
CA ALA A 171 16.95 -25.67 31.30
C ALA A 171 17.34 -24.76 32.48
N ASP A 172 18.29 -25.17 33.33
CA ASP A 172 18.77 -24.36 34.46
C ASP A 172 19.69 -23.19 34.06
N SER A 173 20.30 -23.25 32.87
CA SER A 173 21.29 -22.26 32.39
C SER A 173 20.80 -21.37 31.24
N ALA A 174 19.62 -21.64 30.69
CA ALA A 174 18.98 -20.80 29.69
C ALA A 174 18.49 -19.46 30.28
N ASP A 175 18.58 -18.38 29.52
CA ASP A 175 18.00 -17.08 29.89
C ASP A 175 16.49 -17.06 29.69
N ALA A 176 15.98 -17.82 28.72
CA ALA A 176 14.55 -17.97 28.49
C ALA A 176 14.15 -19.42 28.20
N ILE A 177 12.96 -19.81 28.64
CA ILE A 177 12.33 -21.09 28.30
C ILE A 177 10.97 -20.79 27.67
N ILE A 178 10.76 -21.24 26.43
CA ILE A 178 9.49 -21.13 25.73
C ILE A 178 8.78 -22.49 25.78
N PHE A 179 7.60 -22.47 26.38
CA PHE A 179 6.64 -23.56 26.35
C PHE A 179 5.66 -23.28 25.22
N ARG A 180 5.47 -24.23 24.31
CA ARG A 180 4.56 -24.11 23.17
C ARG A 180 3.42 -25.11 23.30
N ASP A 181 2.21 -24.59 23.21
CA ASP A 181 0.90 -25.28 23.23
C ASP A 181 0.61 -26.07 24.53
N HIS A 182 1.62 -26.68 25.15
CA HIS A 182 1.56 -27.42 26.40
C HIS A 182 2.63 -27.00 27.41
N PHE A 183 2.25 -26.80 28.67
CA PHE A 183 3.20 -26.61 29.78
C PHE A 183 3.43 -27.92 30.52
N HIS A 184 4.71 -28.29 30.64
CA HIS A 184 5.20 -29.34 31.53
C HIS A 184 6.29 -28.70 32.39
N PRO A 185 6.25 -28.79 33.73
CA PRO A 185 7.23 -28.13 34.57
C PRO A 185 8.65 -28.70 34.33
N PRO A 186 9.68 -27.83 34.24
CA PRO A 186 11.07 -28.22 34.39
C PRO A 186 11.37 -28.78 35.79
N SER A 187 12.43 -29.57 35.90
CA SER A 187 12.92 -30.12 37.17
C SER A 187 13.67 -29.11 38.05
N HIS A 188 14.10 -27.97 37.48
CA HIS A 188 14.78 -26.89 38.20
C HIS A 188 13.81 -25.75 38.57
N GLN A 189 14.15 -24.97 39.59
CA GLN A 189 13.38 -23.79 39.98
C GLN A 189 13.76 -22.58 39.12
N ARG A 190 12.77 -21.78 38.68
CA ARG A 190 13.00 -20.58 37.85
C ARG A 190 13.81 -19.53 38.61
N LYS A 191 15.05 -19.30 38.18
CA LYS A 191 15.92 -18.22 38.69
C LYS A 191 15.29 -16.84 38.39
N PRO A 192 15.49 -15.80 39.23
CA PRO A 192 14.90 -14.47 39.02
C PRO A 192 15.27 -13.81 37.69
N SER A 193 16.44 -14.15 37.13
CA SER A 193 16.93 -13.67 35.82
C SER A 193 16.43 -14.49 34.62
N GLN A 194 15.72 -15.61 34.85
CA GLN A 194 15.23 -16.50 33.80
C GLN A 194 13.77 -16.22 33.47
N VAL A 195 13.47 -16.10 32.18
CA VAL A 195 12.16 -15.74 31.64
C VAL A 195 11.43 -16.99 31.13
N TRP A 196 10.28 -17.33 31.70
CA TRP A 196 9.39 -18.38 31.15
C TRP A 196 8.27 -17.75 30.32
N VAL A 197 8.12 -18.24 29.09
CA VAL A 197 7.19 -17.73 28.07
C VAL A 197 6.21 -18.82 27.68
N ILE A 198 4.91 -18.51 27.65
CA ILE A 198 3.88 -19.39 27.07
C ILE A 198 3.54 -18.92 25.64
N TYR A 199 3.66 -19.81 24.67
CA TYR A 199 3.39 -19.57 23.25
C TYR A 199 2.20 -20.40 22.77
N MET A 200 1.19 -19.74 22.20
CA MET A 200 -0.09 -20.35 21.82
C MET A 200 -0.69 -19.64 20.61
N LEU A 201 -0.95 -20.36 19.50
CA LEU A 201 -1.67 -19.82 18.34
C LEU A 201 -3.12 -20.34 18.22
N GLU A 202 -3.43 -21.51 18.78
CA GLU A 202 -4.82 -21.97 18.86
C GLU A 202 -5.59 -21.26 19.98
N CYS A 203 -6.91 -21.22 19.84
CA CYS A 203 -7.77 -20.48 20.76
C CYS A 203 -7.86 -21.14 22.16
N PRO A 204 -8.33 -20.43 23.20
CA PRO A 204 -8.60 -20.99 24.52
C PRO A 204 -9.45 -22.28 24.48
N LEU A 205 -10.47 -22.36 23.62
CA LEU A 205 -11.34 -23.55 23.53
C LEU A 205 -10.64 -24.81 22.97
N HIS A 206 -9.44 -24.69 22.41
CA HIS A 206 -8.67 -25.77 21.78
C HIS A 206 -7.26 -25.96 22.35
N THR A 207 -6.98 -25.39 23.53
CA THR A 207 -5.68 -25.47 24.22
C THR A 207 -5.83 -26.08 25.62
N GLN A 208 -4.72 -26.37 26.32
CA GLN A 208 -4.77 -26.97 27.67
C GLN A 208 -5.21 -25.98 28.77
N ASN A 209 -5.68 -26.51 29.90
CA ASN A 209 -5.94 -25.72 31.10
C ASN A 209 -4.64 -25.51 31.91
N PHE A 210 -4.53 -24.39 32.63
CA PHE A 210 -3.39 -24.09 33.49
C PHE A 210 -3.78 -24.05 34.98
N SER A 211 -3.36 -25.06 35.75
CA SER A 211 -3.57 -25.12 37.20
C SER A 211 -2.57 -24.27 38.01
N HIS A 212 -1.38 -24.02 37.46
CA HIS A 212 -0.26 -23.41 38.18
C HIS A 212 -0.30 -21.86 38.12
N ARG A 213 -0.04 -21.20 39.27
CA ARG A 213 0.03 -19.74 39.41
C ARG A 213 1.48 -19.22 39.38
N LYS A 214 1.68 -17.95 39.02
CA LYS A 214 2.98 -17.23 39.01
C LYS A 214 4.10 -17.85 38.12
N VAL A 215 3.75 -18.80 37.26
CA VAL A 215 4.70 -19.57 36.42
C VAL A 215 5.38 -18.70 35.37
N PHE A 216 4.60 -18.13 34.46
CA PHE A 216 5.11 -17.41 33.28
C PHE A 216 5.38 -15.94 33.58
N ASN A 217 6.48 -15.44 33.02
CA ASN A 217 6.78 -14.01 32.96
C ASN A 217 6.06 -13.35 31.79
N TRP A 218 6.13 -13.99 30.61
CA TRP A 218 5.65 -13.43 29.35
C TRP A 218 4.60 -14.30 28.66
N THR A 219 3.72 -13.64 27.92
CA THR A 219 2.73 -14.25 27.01
C THR A 219 3.08 -13.97 25.56
N ALA A 220 2.99 -15.00 24.72
CA ALA A 220 3.24 -14.93 23.28
C ALA A 220 2.09 -15.59 22.49
N THR A 221 0.99 -14.85 22.35
CA THR A 221 -0.23 -15.34 21.69
C THR A 221 -0.75 -14.32 20.68
N TYR A 222 -1.72 -14.70 19.87
CA TYR A 222 -2.38 -13.80 18.92
C TYR A 222 -3.08 -12.59 19.57
N ARG A 223 -3.37 -12.63 20.88
CA ARG A 223 -4.09 -11.55 21.60
C ARG A 223 -3.29 -10.26 21.68
N HIS A 224 -3.95 -9.12 21.46
CA HIS A 224 -3.38 -7.78 21.52
C HIS A 224 -2.95 -7.37 22.94
N ASP A 225 -3.40 -8.07 23.97
CA ASP A 225 -2.96 -7.89 25.36
C ASP A 225 -1.82 -8.85 25.79
N SER A 226 -1.23 -9.59 24.84
CA SER A 226 0.00 -10.36 25.08
C SER A 226 1.23 -9.46 25.23
N ASP A 227 2.26 -9.95 25.93
CA ASP A 227 3.57 -9.30 25.96
C ASP A 227 4.22 -9.25 24.57
N ILE A 228 4.23 -10.39 23.87
CA ILE A 228 4.73 -10.52 22.50
C ILE A 228 3.57 -10.96 21.62
N VAL A 229 2.77 -9.99 21.17
CA VAL A 229 1.61 -10.21 20.30
C VAL A 229 2.06 -10.94 19.02
N ALA A 230 1.52 -12.13 18.77
CA ALA A 230 1.92 -13.05 17.72
C ALA A 230 0.71 -13.43 16.84
N PRO A 231 0.18 -12.49 16.04
CA PRO A 231 -0.85 -12.80 15.06
C PRO A 231 -0.23 -13.61 13.90
N TYR A 232 -1.08 -14.22 13.07
CA TYR A 232 -0.61 -15.01 11.93
C TYR A 232 0.15 -14.16 10.90
N GLU A 233 -0.36 -12.96 10.60
CA GLU A 233 0.32 -11.93 9.79
C GLU A 233 -0.04 -10.54 10.34
N LYS A 234 0.68 -9.50 9.88
CA LYS A 234 0.39 -8.10 10.25
C LYS A 234 0.48 -7.18 9.04
N PHE A 235 -0.59 -6.46 8.72
CA PHE A 235 -0.52 -5.36 7.75
C PHE A 235 0.24 -4.16 8.33
N VAL A 236 1.14 -3.57 7.53
CA VAL A 236 1.84 -2.33 7.87
C VAL A 236 1.81 -1.39 6.66
N PRO A 237 1.29 -0.14 6.80
CA PRO A 237 1.27 0.82 5.71
C PRO A 237 2.67 1.37 5.41
N TYR A 238 2.92 1.73 4.16
CA TYR A 238 4.12 2.46 3.74
C TYR A 238 4.10 3.91 4.20
N ASP A 239 2.92 4.54 4.18
CA ASP A 239 2.64 5.83 4.77
C ASP A 239 1.33 5.71 5.58
N PRO A 240 1.31 5.94 6.91
CA PRO A 240 0.11 5.84 7.73
C PRO A 240 -1.00 6.84 7.33
N ASN A 241 -0.71 7.86 6.53
CA ASN A 241 -1.68 8.81 5.99
C ASN A 241 -2.39 8.27 4.74
N ILE A 242 -1.70 7.51 3.88
CA ILE A 242 -2.24 6.99 2.62
C ILE A 242 -2.97 5.68 2.88
N LYS A 243 -4.27 5.77 3.17
CA LYS A 243 -5.11 4.60 3.49
C LYS A 243 -5.78 3.96 2.27
N PHE A 244 -5.92 4.72 1.17
CA PHE A 244 -6.58 4.27 -0.05
C PHE A 244 -5.89 4.82 -1.31
N LEU A 245 -5.81 3.98 -2.33
CA LEU A 245 -5.41 4.31 -3.70
C LEU A 245 -6.56 4.00 -4.67
N PRO A 246 -6.48 4.41 -5.95
CA PRO A 246 -7.31 3.88 -7.01
C PRO A 246 -7.02 2.37 -7.23
N PRO A 247 -8.04 1.51 -7.45
CA PRO A 247 -7.83 0.10 -7.76
C PRO A 247 -6.99 -0.07 -9.04
N ARG A 248 -5.97 -0.94 -8.98
CA ARG A 248 -5.03 -1.16 -10.11
C ARG A 248 -5.66 -1.90 -11.30
N ARG A 249 -6.72 -2.66 -11.05
CA ARG A 249 -7.58 -3.33 -12.04
C ARG A 249 -9.00 -3.42 -11.49
N ASN A 250 -9.96 -3.80 -12.34
CA ASN A 250 -11.24 -4.30 -11.86
C ASN A 250 -11.05 -5.73 -11.33
N TYR A 251 -11.12 -5.90 -10.01
CA TYR A 251 -10.97 -7.19 -9.32
C TYR A 251 -12.22 -8.10 -9.44
N GLY A 252 -13.38 -7.54 -9.81
CA GLY A 252 -14.62 -8.29 -10.05
C GLY A 252 -14.78 -8.80 -11.48
N LEU A 253 -13.89 -8.39 -12.40
CA LEU A 253 -13.96 -8.71 -13.82
C LEU A 253 -13.78 -10.22 -14.06
N ASN A 254 -14.63 -10.78 -14.94
CA ASN A 254 -14.70 -12.21 -15.31
C ASN A 254 -15.07 -13.19 -14.18
N LYS A 255 -15.18 -12.74 -12.92
CA LYS A 255 -15.50 -13.60 -11.77
C LYS A 255 -16.95 -14.07 -11.82
N THR A 256 -17.14 -15.36 -12.09
CA THR A 256 -18.46 -15.99 -12.24
C THR A 256 -19.08 -16.32 -10.88
N HIS A 257 -18.34 -17.03 -10.03
CA HIS A 257 -18.83 -17.59 -8.79
C HIS A 257 -18.84 -16.56 -7.64
N LYS A 258 -19.77 -16.74 -6.69
CA LYS A 258 -19.98 -15.76 -5.61
C LYS A 258 -19.08 -16.03 -4.42
N VAL A 259 -19.36 -17.05 -3.61
CA VAL A 259 -18.67 -17.26 -2.32
C VAL A 259 -18.00 -18.62 -2.27
N ALA A 260 -16.70 -18.66 -1.92
CA ALA A 260 -15.98 -19.90 -1.61
C ALA A 260 -15.76 -20.07 -0.09
N TRP A 261 -15.72 -21.31 0.39
CA TRP A 261 -15.29 -21.63 1.76
C TRP A 261 -14.46 -22.91 1.80
N PHE A 262 -13.23 -22.84 2.31
CA PHE A 262 -12.34 -24.00 2.43
C PHE A 262 -12.32 -24.48 3.89
N VAL A 263 -12.89 -25.65 4.19
CA VAL A 263 -13.12 -26.11 5.56
C VAL A 263 -13.10 -27.63 5.70
N SER A 264 -12.45 -28.11 6.78
CA SER A 264 -12.42 -29.54 7.14
C SER A 264 -12.86 -29.85 8.57
N ASN A 265 -12.90 -28.87 9.48
CA ASN A 265 -13.45 -29.03 10.83
C ASN A 265 -14.93 -28.63 10.84
N CYS A 266 -15.80 -29.64 10.78
CA CYS A 266 -17.26 -29.46 10.69
C CYS A 266 -17.93 -29.36 12.06
N GLY A 267 -17.29 -29.89 13.13
CA GLY A 267 -17.76 -29.86 14.52
C GLY A 267 -17.41 -28.59 15.29
N ALA A 268 -17.13 -27.49 14.60
CA ALA A 268 -16.81 -26.19 15.20
C ALA A 268 -18.01 -25.65 15.98
N ARG A 269 -17.83 -25.39 17.29
CA ARG A 269 -18.93 -25.11 18.22
C ARG A 269 -19.52 -23.70 18.11
N ASN A 270 -18.98 -22.84 17.25
CA ASN A 270 -19.45 -21.46 17.04
C ASN A 270 -20.55 -21.31 15.97
N GLY A 271 -21.17 -22.41 15.52
CA GLY A 271 -22.29 -22.39 14.58
C GLY A 271 -21.94 -22.03 13.13
N ARG A 272 -20.66 -21.82 12.80
CA ARG A 272 -20.20 -21.36 11.46
C ARG A 272 -20.70 -22.20 10.28
N LEU A 273 -20.88 -23.51 10.47
CA LEU A 273 -21.38 -24.42 9.43
C LEU A 273 -22.90 -24.29 9.22
N ALA A 274 -23.66 -23.93 10.27
CA ALA A 274 -25.07 -23.59 10.12
C ALA A 274 -25.21 -22.24 9.39
N TYR A 275 -24.45 -21.21 9.81
CA TYR A 275 -24.42 -19.90 9.14
C TYR A 275 -24.10 -20.05 7.65
N ALA A 276 -23.06 -20.81 7.28
CA ALA A 276 -22.67 -20.98 5.89
C ALA A 276 -23.70 -21.75 5.04
N ARG A 277 -24.51 -22.64 5.66
CA ARG A 277 -25.62 -23.34 4.99
C ARG A 277 -26.83 -22.43 4.81
N GLU A 278 -27.21 -21.68 5.85
CA GLU A 278 -28.28 -20.66 5.79
C GLU A 278 -27.94 -19.57 4.74
N LEU A 279 -26.66 -19.16 4.63
CA LEU A 279 -26.20 -18.27 3.58
C LEU A 279 -26.32 -18.89 2.17
N ALA A 280 -26.11 -20.19 2.03
CA ALA A 280 -26.20 -20.93 0.77
C ALA A 280 -27.64 -21.00 0.21
N GLU A 281 -28.66 -20.81 1.05
CA GLU A 281 -30.07 -20.71 0.63
C GLU A 281 -30.39 -19.37 -0.06
N HIS A 282 -29.46 -18.40 -0.04
CA HIS A 282 -29.69 -17.02 -0.48
C HIS A 282 -28.63 -16.48 -1.45
N ILE A 283 -27.43 -17.07 -1.49
CA ILE A 283 -26.39 -16.81 -2.47
C ILE A 283 -25.57 -18.09 -2.72
N GLU A 284 -24.91 -18.21 -3.87
CA GLU A 284 -24.02 -19.33 -4.17
C GLU A 284 -22.85 -19.38 -3.17
N VAL A 285 -22.84 -20.41 -2.30
CA VAL A 285 -21.75 -20.68 -1.35
C VAL A 285 -21.18 -22.07 -1.60
N ASP A 286 -19.96 -22.10 -2.11
CA ASP A 286 -19.25 -23.31 -2.47
C ASP A 286 -18.31 -23.79 -1.36
N ILE A 287 -18.69 -24.88 -0.73
CA ILE A 287 -18.00 -25.46 0.43
C ILE A 287 -17.05 -26.57 -0.04
N TYR A 288 -15.75 -26.33 0.11
CA TYR A 288 -14.66 -27.24 -0.26
C TYR A 288 -14.07 -27.95 0.97
N GLY A 289 -13.88 -29.26 0.86
CA GLY A 289 -13.33 -30.11 1.93
C GLY A 289 -14.42 -30.91 2.64
N SER A 290 -14.06 -31.60 3.73
CA SER A 290 -14.90 -32.64 4.37
C SER A 290 -16.21 -32.16 5.00
N CYS A 291 -16.57 -30.87 4.88
CA CYS A 291 -17.85 -30.32 5.34
C CYS A 291 -18.80 -29.92 4.19
N GLY A 292 -18.38 -30.13 2.93
CA GLY A 292 -19.12 -29.77 1.72
C GLY A 292 -18.99 -30.81 0.61
N SER A 293 -19.52 -30.48 -0.57
CA SER A 293 -19.54 -31.38 -1.74
C SER A 293 -18.36 -31.16 -2.70
N LYS A 294 -17.68 -30.02 -2.63
CA LYS A 294 -16.50 -29.72 -3.48
C LYS A 294 -15.20 -30.14 -2.79
N ASN A 295 -14.15 -30.40 -3.57
CA ASN A 295 -12.88 -30.94 -3.07
C ASN A 295 -11.69 -30.03 -3.42
N CYS A 296 -10.96 -29.57 -2.41
CA CYS A 296 -9.63 -28.97 -2.54
C CYS A 296 -8.61 -29.85 -1.78
N PRO A 297 -7.85 -30.73 -2.46
CA PRO A 297 -6.83 -31.55 -1.81
C PRO A 297 -5.64 -30.69 -1.36
N ARG A 298 -5.15 -30.89 -0.12
CA ARG A 298 -4.00 -30.13 0.42
C ARG A 298 -2.72 -30.25 -0.41
N THR A 299 -2.56 -31.35 -1.15
CA THR A 299 -1.47 -31.59 -2.11
C THR A 299 -1.57 -30.75 -3.40
N GLN A 300 -2.69 -30.05 -3.62
CA GLN A 300 -2.95 -29.23 -4.81
C GLN A 300 -3.41 -27.80 -4.47
N ASN A 301 -3.19 -27.32 -3.23
CA ASN A 301 -3.62 -26.00 -2.73
C ASN A 301 -3.41 -24.85 -3.73
N PHE A 302 -2.27 -24.81 -4.44
CA PHE A 302 -1.99 -23.79 -5.47
C PHE A 302 -3.11 -23.64 -6.51
N LYS A 303 -3.73 -24.75 -6.96
CA LYS A 303 -4.87 -24.70 -7.89
C LYS A 303 -6.12 -24.11 -7.24
N CYS A 304 -6.35 -24.39 -5.96
CA CYS A 304 -7.48 -23.84 -5.23
C CYS A 304 -7.32 -22.33 -5.00
N TRP A 305 -6.08 -21.86 -4.81
CA TRP A 305 -5.72 -20.45 -4.77
C TRP A 305 -5.89 -19.77 -6.13
N GLU A 306 -5.38 -20.37 -7.21
CA GLU A 306 -5.58 -19.87 -8.59
C GLU A 306 -7.08 -19.75 -8.94
N MET A 307 -7.88 -20.75 -8.58
CA MET A 307 -9.34 -20.77 -8.70
C MET A 307 -10.00 -19.68 -7.83
N LEU A 308 -9.55 -19.48 -6.58
CA LEU A 308 -10.08 -18.44 -5.70
C LEU A 308 -9.80 -17.03 -6.26
N ASP A 309 -8.58 -16.81 -6.77
CA ASP A 309 -8.16 -15.56 -7.39
C ASP A 309 -8.91 -15.25 -8.69
N LYS A 310 -9.20 -16.26 -9.52
CA LYS A 310 -9.82 -16.08 -10.85
C LYS A 310 -11.34 -16.13 -10.82
N ASP A 311 -11.94 -17.06 -10.07
CA ASP A 311 -13.33 -17.47 -10.31
C ASP A 311 -14.33 -16.88 -9.28
N TYR A 312 -13.89 -16.61 -8.04
CA TYR A 312 -14.76 -16.25 -6.91
C TYR A 312 -14.62 -14.79 -6.47
N LYS A 313 -15.74 -14.10 -6.19
CA LYS A 313 -15.71 -12.73 -5.64
C LYS A 313 -15.47 -12.66 -4.13
N PHE A 314 -15.97 -13.62 -3.36
CA PHE A 314 -15.95 -13.60 -1.89
C PHE A 314 -15.39 -14.90 -1.28
N TYR A 315 -14.83 -14.81 -0.07
CA TYR A 315 -14.32 -15.96 0.67
C TYR A 315 -14.76 -15.94 2.14
N LEU A 316 -15.27 -17.05 2.66
CA LEU A 316 -15.64 -17.18 4.07
C LEU A 316 -14.40 -17.42 4.95
N ALA A 317 -13.86 -16.36 5.51
CA ALA A 317 -12.81 -16.37 6.54
C ALA A 317 -13.41 -16.69 7.92
N PHE A 318 -14.09 -17.84 8.03
CA PHE A 318 -14.81 -18.27 9.24
C PHE A 318 -13.91 -19.10 10.17
N GLU A 319 -13.64 -18.59 11.36
CA GLU A 319 -12.80 -19.23 12.37
C GLU A 319 -13.49 -20.38 13.10
N ASN A 320 -12.74 -21.23 13.80
CA ASN A 320 -13.28 -22.42 14.50
C ASN A 320 -14.04 -22.09 15.81
N SER A 321 -13.84 -20.87 16.34
CA SER A 321 -14.29 -20.42 17.65
C SER A 321 -14.51 -18.91 17.62
N ASN A 322 -15.44 -18.40 18.44
CA ASN A 322 -15.66 -16.97 18.59
C ASN A 322 -14.87 -16.48 19.81
N CYS A 323 -13.70 -15.87 19.58
CA CYS A 323 -12.75 -15.47 20.62
C CYS A 323 -12.11 -14.11 20.31
N LYS A 324 -11.97 -13.24 21.33
CA LYS A 324 -11.28 -11.94 21.25
C LYS A 324 -9.92 -12.10 20.54
N ASP A 325 -9.60 -11.20 19.61
CA ASP A 325 -8.37 -11.16 18.80
C ASP A 325 -8.07 -12.41 17.93
N TYR A 326 -8.90 -13.47 17.94
CA TYR A 326 -8.61 -14.72 17.22
C TYR A 326 -8.85 -14.59 15.71
N ILE A 327 -7.78 -14.26 14.99
CA ILE A 327 -7.76 -14.01 13.55
C ILE A 327 -6.54 -14.73 12.95
N THR A 328 -6.77 -15.62 11.99
CA THR A 328 -5.77 -16.62 11.55
C THR A 328 -5.41 -16.54 10.06
N GLU A 329 -4.75 -17.57 9.53
CA GLU A 329 -4.46 -17.72 8.09
C GLU A 329 -5.71 -17.62 7.20
N LYS A 330 -6.89 -17.98 7.72
CA LYS A 330 -8.17 -17.90 6.99
C LYS A 330 -8.51 -16.47 6.57
N PHE A 331 -8.11 -15.47 7.35
CA PHE A 331 -8.34 -14.07 7.06
C PHE A 331 -7.20 -13.46 6.25
N TYR A 332 -5.97 -13.56 6.77
CA TYR A 332 -4.82 -12.89 6.17
C TYR A 332 -4.38 -13.56 4.86
N VAL A 333 -4.01 -14.85 4.92
CA VAL A 333 -3.43 -15.58 3.79
C VAL A 333 -4.50 -15.99 2.79
N ASN A 334 -5.46 -16.81 3.22
CA ASN A 334 -6.51 -17.34 2.32
C ASN A 334 -7.47 -16.23 1.82
N GLY A 335 -7.52 -15.09 2.50
CA GLY A 335 -8.42 -13.98 2.20
C GLY A 335 -7.72 -12.79 1.54
N LEU A 336 -6.93 -12.04 2.30
CA LEU A 336 -6.43 -10.72 1.88
C LEU A 336 -5.23 -10.76 0.93
N GLU A 337 -4.39 -11.79 0.97
CA GLU A 337 -3.33 -11.95 -0.04
C GLU A 337 -3.93 -12.23 -1.43
N HIS A 338 -5.03 -12.99 -1.48
CA HIS A 338 -5.82 -13.28 -2.68
C HIS A 338 -6.70 -12.11 -3.14
N ASP A 339 -7.15 -12.14 -4.39
CA ASP A 339 -7.97 -11.10 -5.03
C ASP A 339 -9.48 -11.31 -4.79
N VAL A 340 -9.84 -11.61 -3.54
CA VAL A 340 -11.22 -11.83 -3.05
C VAL A 340 -11.53 -10.88 -1.88
N VAL A 341 -12.81 -10.66 -1.60
CA VAL A 341 -13.23 -9.95 -0.38
C VAL A 341 -13.55 -10.95 0.74
N PRO A 342 -12.82 -10.94 1.87
CA PRO A 342 -13.11 -11.85 2.98
C PRO A 342 -14.39 -11.46 3.72
N ILE A 343 -15.20 -12.45 4.04
CA ILE A 343 -16.36 -12.37 4.93
C ILE A 343 -15.97 -13.07 6.24
N VAL A 344 -15.99 -12.36 7.37
CA VAL A 344 -15.36 -12.81 8.62
C VAL A 344 -16.37 -13.20 9.70
N LEU A 345 -16.04 -14.24 10.47
CA LEU A 345 -16.78 -14.72 11.65
C LEU A 345 -15.76 -15.37 12.62
N GLY A 346 -15.63 -14.83 13.83
CA GLY A 346 -14.68 -15.35 14.83
C GLY A 346 -14.40 -14.34 15.96
N ALA A 347 -13.31 -13.60 15.83
CA ALA A 347 -13.09 -12.38 16.63
C ALA A 347 -14.20 -11.33 16.44
N ARG A 348 -14.18 -10.28 17.26
CA ARG A 348 -15.11 -9.15 17.15
C ARG A 348 -14.72 -8.28 15.96
N LYS A 349 -15.67 -7.58 15.36
CA LYS A 349 -15.43 -6.60 14.29
C LYS A 349 -14.31 -5.59 14.64
N GLU A 350 -14.21 -5.13 15.88
CA GLU A 350 -13.18 -4.17 16.32
C GLU A 350 -11.77 -4.76 16.23
N ASP A 351 -11.62 -6.06 16.49
CA ASP A 351 -10.33 -6.75 16.43
C ASP A 351 -9.88 -6.93 14.97
N TYR A 352 -10.82 -7.21 14.05
CA TYR A 352 -10.53 -7.17 12.61
C TYR A 352 -10.20 -5.75 12.13
N ILE A 353 -10.90 -4.71 12.59
CA ILE A 353 -10.58 -3.30 12.29
C ILE A 353 -9.17 -2.92 12.79
N ARG A 354 -8.70 -3.52 13.89
CA ARG A 354 -7.36 -3.31 14.48
C ARG A 354 -6.25 -3.95 13.65
N GLY A 355 -6.47 -5.16 13.12
CA GLY A 355 -5.46 -5.95 12.41
C GLY A 355 -5.43 -5.79 10.88
N ALA A 356 -6.57 -5.46 10.26
CA ALA A 356 -6.75 -5.45 8.82
C ALA A 356 -6.32 -4.13 8.14
N PRO A 357 -6.05 -4.16 6.82
CA PRO A 357 -6.08 -2.95 6.00
C PRO A 357 -7.44 -2.24 6.07
N PRO A 358 -7.52 -0.90 5.97
CA PRO A 358 -8.79 -0.18 6.04
C PRO A 358 -9.78 -0.62 4.94
N HIS A 359 -11.03 -0.90 5.32
CA HIS A 359 -12.12 -1.28 4.41
C HIS A 359 -11.74 -2.44 3.46
N SER A 360 -11.20 -3.52 4.01
CA SER A 360 -10.74 -4.69 3.24
C SER A 360 -11.62 -5.94 3.36
N PHE A 361 -12.64 -5.93 4.22
CA PHE A 361 -13.42 -7.12 4.59
C PHE A 361 -14.87 -6.79 4.98
N ILE A 362 -15.72 -7.81 5.06
CA ILE A 362 -17.14 -7.74 5.45
C ILE A 362 -17.31 -8.53 6.76
N SER A 363 -17.90 -7.95 7.81
CA SER A 363 -18.23 -8.69 9.03
C SER A 363 -19.63 -9.29 8.95
N VAL A 364 -19.82 -10.53 9.43
CA VAL A 364 -21.17 -11.10 9.62
C VAL A 364 -21.98 -10.38 10.71
N GLU A 365 -21.32 -9.56 11.53
CA GLU A 365 -21.94 -8.81 12.64
C GLU A 365 -22.65 -7.53 12.16
N ASP A 366 -22.39 -7.10 10.92
CA ASP A 366 -23.02 -5.94 10.28
C ASP A 366 -24.40 -6.24 9.68
N PHE A 367 -24.92 -7.46 9.86
CA PHE A 367 -26.15 -7.95 9.26
C PHE A 367 -26.98 -8.77 10.25
N ASP A 368 -28.27 -8.48 10.35
CA ASP A 368 -29.20 -9.20 11.22
C ASP A 368 -29.28 -10.70 10.89
N SER A 369 -29.09 -11.05 9.61
CA SER A 369 -29.24 -12.40 9.09
C SER A 369 -28.27 -12.70 7.94
N PRO A 370 -27.95 -13.98 7.67
CA PRO A 370 -27.31 -14.40 6.43
C PRO A 370 -28.07 -13.97 5.17
N LYS A 371 -29.39 -13.77 5.25
CA LYS A 371 -30.19 -13.21 4.15
C LYS A 371 -29.84 -11.75 3.85
N SER A 372 -29.81 -10.88 4.85
CA SER A 372 -29.43 -9.47 4.65
C SER A 372 -27.95 -9.31 4.26
N LEU A 373 -27.08 -10.23 4.70
CA LEU A 373 -25.73 -10.37 4.13
C LEU A 373 -25.77 -10.76 2.65
N ALA A 374 -26.52 -11.80 2.26
CA ALA A 374 -26.63 -12.23 0.86
C ALA A 374 -27.16 -11.11 -0.06
N GLU A 375 -28.17 -10.36 0.38
CA GLU A 375 -28.70 -9.19 -0.34
C GLU A 375 -27.63 -8.11 -0.56
N TYR A 376 -26.74 -7.90 0.42
CA TYR A 376 -25.59 -7.00 0.28
C TYR A 376 -24.52 -7.56 -0.69
N LEU A 377 -24.20 -8.85 -0.61
CA LEU A 377 -23.26 -9.50 -1.54
C LEU A 377 -23.78 -9.48 -2.99
N HIS A 378 -25.08 -9.68 -3.21
CA HIS A 378 -25.74 -9.51 -4.51
C HIS A 378 -25.67 -8.06 -5.03
N ARG A 379 -25.70 -7.05 -4.14
CA ARG A 379 -25.51 -5.65 -4.52
C ARG A 379 -24.08 -5.34 -4.94
N LEU A 380 -23.09 -5.93 -4.27
CA LEU A 380 -21.67 -5.82 -4.67
C LEU A 380 -21.38 -6.57 -5.97
N ASP A 381 -21.91 -7.79 -6.15
CA ASP A 381 -21.73 -8.58 -7.38
C ASP A 381 -22.25 -7.85 -8.63
N LYS A 382 -23.37 -7.13 -8.50
CA LYS A 382 -24.00 -6.34 -9.58
C LYS A 382 -23.36 -4.96 -9.79
N ASN A 383 -22.38 -4.56 -8.98
CA ASN A 383 -21.77 -3.24 -9.04
C ASN A 383 -20.27 -3.32 -8.74
N ASP A 384 -19.49 -3.57 -9.80
CA ASP A 384 -18.04 -3.63 -9.73
C ASP A 384 -17.42 -2.38 -9.10
N THR A 385 -17.99 -1.18 -9.26
CA THR A 385 -17.46 0.02 -8.59
C THR A 385 -17.46 -0.14 -7.07
N LEU A 386 -18.57 -0.60 -6.48
CA LEU A 386 -18.67 -0.85 -5.04
C LEU A 386 -17.81 -2.05 -4.61
N TYR A 387 -17.77 -3.13 -5.40
CA TYR A 387 -16.92 -4.29 -5.11
C TYR A 387 -15.42 -3.90 -5.08
N ASN A 388 -14.99 -3.02 -5.99
CA ASN A 388 -13.60 -2.57 -6.06
C ASN A 388 -13.20 -1.58 -4.94
N GLU A 389 -14.14 -1.02 -4.17
CA GLU A 389 -13.80 -0.19 -3.00
C GLU A 389 -13.03 -1.00 -1.96
N TYR A 390 -13.37 -2.29 -1.81
CA TYR A 390 -12.69 -3.25 -0.92
C TYR A 390 -11.23 -3.56 -1.28
N PHE A 391 -10.77 -3.16 -2.47
CA PHE A 391 -9.40 -3.38 -2.94
C PHE A 391 -8.54 -2.11 -2.92
N ARG A 392 -9.10 -0.96 -2.50
CA ARG A 392 -8.40 0.34 -2.52
C ARG A 392 -7.21 0.41 -1.56
N TRP A 393 -7.10 -0.51 -0.61
CA TRP A 393 -5.91 -0.66 0.24
C TRP A 393 -4.75 -1.38 -0.47
N LYS A 394 -4.98 -2.13 -1.56
CA LYS A 394 -3.91 -2.92 -2.21
C LYS A 394 -2.85 -1.99 -2.82
N GLY A 395 -1.68 -1.96 -2.18
CA GLY A 395 -0.55 -1.10 -2.55
C GLY A 395 -0.27 0.07 -1.61
N THR A 396 -1.05 0.27 -0.54
CA THR A 396 -0.74 1.26 0.52
C THR A 396 0.21 0.73 1.60
N GLY A 397 0.44 -0.58 1.62
CA GLY A 397 1.31 -1.29 2.56
C GLY A 397 1.51 -2.74 2.12
N GLU A 398 2.03 -3.56 3.03
CA GLU A 398 2.23 -5.01 2.83
C GLU A 398 2.03 -5.78 4.15
N PHE A 399 1.90 -7.11 4.05
CA PHE A 399 1.90 -8.00 5.21
C PHE A 399 3.32 -8.36 5.62
N VAL A 400 3.56 -8.46 6.93
CA VAL A 400 4.84 -8.88 7.50
C VAL A 400 4.62 -9.93 8.60
N ASN A 401 5.46 -10.97 8.56
CA ASN A 401 5.44 -12.15 9.45
C ASN A 401 5.81 -11.83 10.93
N THR A 402 5.72 -10.56 11.34
CA THR A 402 5.97 -9.99 12.68
C THR A 402 7.34 -10.25 13.32
N TYR A 403 8.21 -11.03 12.69
CA TYR A 403 9.60 -11.30 13.10
C TYR A 403 9.70 -11.68 14.60
N PHE A 404 8.84 -12.60 15.04
CA PHE A 404 8.69 -13.04 16.44
C PHE A 404 10.03 -13.25 17.17
N TRP A 405 10.96 -13.98 16.56
CA TRP A 405 12.28 -14.26 17.14
C TRP A 405 13.14 -13.01 17.34
N CYS A 406 13.06 -12.03 16.45
CA CYS A 406 13.75 -10.74 16.63
C CYS A 406 13.21 -9.99 17.86
N ARG A 407 11.88 -9.99 18.06
CA ARG A 407 11.23 -9.34 19.21
C ARG A 407 11.57 -10.04 20.53
N VAL A 408 11.51 -11.38 20.56
CA VAL A 408 11.97 -12.18 21.72
C VAL A 408 13.42 -11.84 22.07
N CYS A 409 14.33 -11.79 21.08
CA CYS A 409 15.73 -11.47 21.34
C CYS A 409 15.92 -10.03 21.84
N ALA A 410 15.29 -9.03 21.20
CA ALA A 410 15.39 -7.63 21.61
C ALA A 410 14.90 -7.40 23.05
N LEU A 411 13.79 -8.03 23.45
CA LEU A 411 13.22 -7.92 24.78
C LEU A 411 14.01 -8.69 25.86
N LEU A 412 14.74 -9.75 25.51
CA LEU A 412 15.66 -10.46 26.43
C LEU A 412 16.95 -9.68 26.75
N HIS A 413 17.22 -8.62 26.00
CA HIS A 413 18.26 -7.63 26.31
C HIS A 413 17.67 -6.30 26.83
N ASP A 414 16.35 -6.21 27.06
CA ASP A 414 15.77 -5.11 27.85
C ASP A 414 16.08 -5.29 29.35
N LYS A 415 15.92 -4.22 30.14
CA LYS A 415 16.08 -4.29 31.60
C LYS A 415 14.84 -4.94 32.22
N LEU A 416 14.86 -6.27 32.25
CA LEU A 416 13.81 -7.15 32.77
C LEU A 416 13.22 -6.63 34.09
N THR A 417 11.98 -6.15 34.04
CA THR A 417 11.17 -5.90 35.23
C THR A 417 10.66 -7.23 35.76
N TYR A 418 10.69 -7.41 37.09
CA TYR A 418 10.21 -8.64 37.71
C TYR A 418 8.68 -8.72 37.61
N LYS A 419 8.19 -9.47 36.62
CA LYS A 419 6.78 -9.71 36.31
C LYS A 419 6.50 -11.21 36.26
N HIS A 420 5.35 -11.64 36.79
CA HIS A 420 4.75 -12.95 36.53
C HIS A 420 3.22 -12.83 36.41
N TYR A 421 2.58 -13.77 35.72
CA TYR A 421 1.12 -13.86 35.66
C TYR A 421 0.58 -14.58 36.91
N GLU A 422 -0.12 -13.85 37.78
CA GLU A 422 -0.77 -14.41 38.98
C GLU A 422 -1.76 -15.53 38.64
N ASN A 423 -2.60 -15.31 37.63
CA ASN A 423 -3.59 -16.27 37.17
C ASN A 423 -3.63 -16.29 35.62
N ILE A 424 -2.74 -17.09 35.01
CA ILE A 424 -2.66 -17.21 33.56
C ILE A 424 -3.94 -17.82 32.94
N GLU A 425 -4.58 -18.77 33.63
CA GLU A 425 -5.85 -19.38 33.20
C GLU A 425 -6.99 -18.34 33.22
N GLY A 426 -7.07 -17.51 34.26
CA GLY A 426 -8.04 -16.43 34.36
C GLY A 426 -7.83 -15.32 33.32
N TRP A 427 -6.59 -15.08 32.89
CA TRP A 427 -6.30 -14.20 31.75
C TRP A 427 -6.70 -14.87 30.43
N TRP A 428 -6.30 -16.12 30.19
CA TRP A 428 -6.46 -16.82 28.91
C TRP A 428 -7.89 -17.30 28.63
N ARG A 429 -8.59 -17.82 29.64
CA ARG A 429 -9.98 -18.33 29.59
C ARG A 429 -10.99 -17.44 30.30
N GLY A 430 -10.61 -16.21 30.64
CA GLY A 430 -11.46 -15.27 31.37
C GLY A 430 -12.82 -15.07 30.69
N ARG A 431 -13.86 -14.78 31.49
CA ARG A 431 -15.21 -14.46 30.97
C ARG A 431 -15.09 -13.39 29.88
N ASN A 432 -15.89 -13.53 28.83
CA ASN A 432 -15.90 -12.68 27.63
C ASN A 432 -14.66 -12.79 26.71
N THR A 433 -13.72 -13.70 26.97
CA THR A 433 -12.59 -13.99 26.04
C THR A 433 -13.04 -14.85 24.86
N CYS A 434 -13.80 -15.92 25.11
CA CYS A 434 -14.39 -16.80 24.09
C CYS A 434 -15.86 -17.08 24.42
N ILE A 435 -16.68 -17.25 23.39
CA ILE A 435 -18.14 -17.31 23.50
C ILE A 435 -18.74 -18.41 22.61
N GLY A 436 -19.94 -18.91 22.96
CA GLY A 436 -20.63 -19.96 22.21
C GLY A 436 -21.58 -19.48 21.10
N THR A 437 -22.00 -18.21 21.15
CA THR A 437 -22.96 -17.59 20.21
C THR A 437 -22.27 -16.52 19.35
N ARG A 438 -23.02 -15.75 18.54
CA ARG A 438 -22.51 -14.49 18.00
C ARG A 438 -22.33 -13.46 19.13
N TRP A 439 -21.42 -12.50 18.98
CA TRP A 439 -21.12 -11.50 20.02
C TRP A 439 -22.34 -10.61 20.30
N ASN A 440 -23.02 -10.14 19.25
CA ASN A 440 -24.27 -9.37 19.34
C ASN A 440 -25.47 -10.13 19.96
N GLN A 441 -25.42 -11.45 20.05
CA GLN A 441 -26.49 -12.28 20.65
C GLN A 441 -26.26 -12.55 22.14
N GLN A 442 -25.01 -12.55 22.62
CA GLN A 442 -24.74 -12.81 24.04
C GLN A 442 -25.17 -11.64 24.93
N GLU A 443 -25.01 -10.41 24.47
CA GLU A 443 -25.39 -9.20 25.22
C GLU A 443 -26.90 -9.14 25.53
N GLN A 444 -27.71 -9.87 24.76
CA GLN A 444 -29.16 -10.00 24.95
C GLN A 444 -29.54 -11.14 25.94
N SER A 445 -28.66 -12.12 26.19
CA SER A 445 -29.01 -13.33 26.96
C SER A 445 -28.58 -13.30 28.43
N THR A 446 -27.51 -12.56 28.78
CA THR A 446 -26.97 -12.54 30.15
C THR A 446 -27.66 -11.51 31.07
N GLY A 447 -28.97 -11.66 31.27
CA GLY A 447 -29.82 -10.77 32.08
C GLY A 447 -29.62 -10.80 33.60
N LYS A 448 -28.37 -10.74 34.11
CA LYS A 448 -28.07 -10.54 35.54
C LYS A 448 -26.87 -9.60 35.77
N LYS A 449 -27.14 -8.40 36.27
CA LYS A 449 -26.12 -7.43 36.72
C LYS A 449 -25.58 -7.80 38.11
N ASN A 450 -24.39 -8.40 38.19
CA ASN A 450 -23.58 -8.39 39.41
C ASN A 450 -22.45 -7.37 39.28
N PHE A 451 -22.49 -6.31 40.09
CA PHE A 451 -21.36 -5.40 40.28
C PHE A 451 -20.39 -5.99 41.32
N SER A 452 -19.13 -6.17 40.96
CA SER A 452 -18.01 -6.27 41.90
C SER A 452 -16.87 -5.40 41.41
N ALA A 453 -16.48 -4.40 42.20
CA ALA A 453 -15.61 -3.32 41.75
C ALA A 453 -14.13 -3.74 41.70
N ASN A 454 -13.59 -3.89 40.49
CA ASN A 454 -12.34 -3.26 40.07
C ASN A 454 -12.14 -3.42 38.56
N THR A 455 -11.47 -2.43 37.92
CA THR A 455 -11.29 -2.31 36.45
C THR A 455 -12.59 -2.42 35.64
N ILE A 456 -13.32 -1.31 35.54
CA ILE A 456 -14.44 -1.13 34.60
C ILE A 456 -14.21 0.15 33.80
N PRO A 457 -14.13 0.09 32.45
CA PRO A 457 -14.51 1.19 31.58
C PRO A 457 -16.04 1.16 31.38
N SER A 458 -16.75 2.22 31.75
CA SER A 458 -18.21 2.30 31.61
C SER A 458 -18.69 3.72 31.29
N GLY A 459 -19.74 3.89 30.48
CA GLY A 459 -20.49 2.85 29.76
C GLY A 459 -21.85 3.36 29.26
N ILE A 460 -22.76 2.41 29.03
CA ILE A 460 -24.21 2.61 28.80
C ILE A 460 -24.95 1.52 29.63
N PRO A 461 -26.00 1.84 30.43
CA PRO A 461 -26.74 0.83 31.20
C PRO A 461 -28.27 0.76 30.92
N HIS A 462 -28.77 -0.42 30.53
CA HIS A 462 -30.20 -0.77 30.64
C HIS A 462 -30.62 -1.16 32.06
N VAL A 463 -31.87 -0.85 32.47
CA VAL A 463 -32.69 -1.60 33.47
C VAL A 463 -34.15 -1.56 33.01
N LEU A 464 -34.97 -2.54 33.44
CA LEU A 464 -36.38 -2.75 33.10
C LEU A 464 -37.31 -2.59 34.31
N GLY A 465 -38.61 -2.37 34.05
CA GLY A 465 -39.73 -2.66 34.96
C GLY A 465 -40.27 -1.47 35.78
N SER A 466 -41.57 -1.41 36.08
CA SER A 466 -42.69 -2.24 35.60
C SER A 466 -44.08 -1.60 35.86
N ASP A 467 -45.12 -2.24 35.30
CA ASP A 467 -46.47 -2.42 35.88
C ASP A 467 -47.69 -1.48 35.61
N PHE A 468 -48.79 -2.19 35.26
CA PHE A 468 -50.26 -1.93 35.32
C PHE A 468 -50.91 -0.60 34.87
N GLY A 469 -52.02 -0.70 34.10
CA GLY A 469 -52.90 0.48 33.88
C GLY A 469 -54.07 0.48 32.85
N VAL A 470 -54.66 -0.65 32.47
CA VAL A 470 -56.12 -0.84 32.12
C VAL A 470 -56.97 0.44 31.87
N SER A 471 -57.57 0.76 30.70
CA SER A 471 -58.70 0.03 30.08
C SER A 471 -59.28 0.67 28.78
N ASN A 472 -60.00 -0.15 27.99
CA ASN A 472 -61.28 0.08 27.23
C ASN A 472 -61.58 1.35 26.40
N GLY A 473 -62.26 1.18 25.25
CA GLY A 473 -62.92 2.30 24.51
C GLY A 473 -63.55 1.96 23.13
N LYS A 474 -64.65 1.21 23.09
CA LYS A 474 -65.34 0.73 21.85
C LYS A 474 -66.10 1.83 21.06
N ALA A 475 -66.52 1.46 19.83
CA ALA A 475 -67.69 1.95 19.06
C ALA A 475 -67.56 3.31 18.32
N LYS A 476 -67.77 3.40 16.98
CA LYS A 476 -69.07 3.43 16.22
C LYS A 476 -69.93 4.65 16.59
N LEU A 477 -70.40 5.52 15.67
CA LEU A 477 -71.15 5.20 14.44
C LEU A 477 -71.16 6.35 13.38
N LYS A 478 -71.91 6.13 12.27
CA LYS A 478 -72.28 7.07 11.17
C LYS A 478 -73.54 7.91 11.58
N PRO A 479 -74.28 8.70 10.74
CA PRO A 479 -74.23 8.89 9.26
C PRO A 479 -74.62 10.28 8.67
N ASN A 480 -74.83 10.32 7.33
CA ASN A 480 -75.74 11.21 6.56
C ASN A 480 -75.31 12.69 6.27
N HIS A 481 -75.73 13.38 5.18
CA HIS A 481 -76.67 13.06 4.07
C HIS A 481 -76.55 14.04 2.83
N LEU A 482 -76.88 13.57 1.60
CA LEU A 482 -77.56 14.28 0.45
C LEU A 482 -76.86 15.52 -0.25
N ARG A 483 -77.08 15.94 -1.52
CA ARG A 483 -77.61 15.38 -2.83
C ARG A 483 -77.35 16.34 -4.05
N PHE A 484 -77.37 15.81 -5.30
CA PHE A 484 -77.75 16.45 -6.61
C PHE A 484 -76.90 17.63 -7.23
N SER A 485 -76.89 17.97 -8.55
CA SER A 485 -77.17 17.26 -9.85
C SER A 485 -76.83 18.11 -11.15
N LEU A 486 -76.93 17.50 -12.37
CA LEU A 486 -76.98 18.09 -13.77
C LEU A 486 -75.72 18.85 -14.33
N LYS A 487 -75.45 19.19 -15.62
CA LYS A 487 -75.68 18.73 -17.06
C LYS A 487 -74.95 19.76 -18.01
N MET A 488 -74.69 19.66 -19.34
CA MET A 488 -74.44 18.60 -20.37
C MET A 488 -73.98 19.22 -21.75
N HIS A 489 -72.99 18.64 -22.48
CA HIS A 489 -72.77 18.72 -23.99
C HIS A 489 -72.39 20.11 -24.64
N CYS A 490 -71.86 20.31 -25.89
CA CYS A 490 -71.19 19.50 -26.96
C CYS A 490 -70.48 20.37 -28.07
N LEU A 491 -69.46 19.82 -28.80
CA LEU A 491 -69.05 20.03 -30.25
C LEU A 491 -68.72 21.47 -30.81
N CYS A 492 -68.01 21.75 -31.95
CA CYS A 492 -66.93 21.15 -32.80
C CYS A 492 -66.39 22.20 -33.87
N VAL A 493 -65.61 21.80 -34.92
CA VAL A 493 -65.25 22.49 -36.22
C VAL A 493 -63.74 22.91 -36.47
N ARG A 494 -63.38 23.55 -37.62
CA ARG A 494 -62.16 23.44 -38.49
C ARG A 494 -61.83 24.81 -39.20
N ARG A 495 -60.72 25.14 -39.94
CA ARG A 495 -59.30 24.68 -40.18
C ARG A 495 -58.61 25.60 -41.25
N SER A 496 -57.26 25.73 -41.28
CA SER A 496 -56.37 26.32 -42.37
C SER A 496 -56.19 27.87 -42.37
N HIS A 497 -55.23 28.57 -43.02
CA HIS A 497 -54.19 28.27 -44.06
C HIS A 497 -53.07 29.40 -44.21
N PHE A 498 -51.89 29.10 -44.82
CA PHE A 498 -50.81 29.99 -45.40
C PHE A 498 -50.02 30.99 -44.48
N GLY A 499 -48.79 31.51 -44.80
CA GLY A 499 -47.89 31.44 -45.99
C GLY A 499 -46.39 31.88 -45.74
N LEU A 500 -45.57 32.03 -46.81
CA LEU A 500 -44.08 32.26 -46.83
C LEU A 500 -43.65 33.76 -46.60
N THR A 501 -42.38 34.24 -46.54
CA THR A 501 -41.07 33.91 -47.19
C THR A 501 -39.84 34.47 -46.41
N ALA A 502 -38.60 34.30 -46.90
CA ALA A 502 -37.34 34.72 -46.23
C ALA A 502 -36.38 35.56 -47.12
N MET A 503 -35.47 36.33 -46.51
CA MET A 503 -34.34 37.06 -47.12
C MET A 503 -33.27 37.45 -46.07
N ALA A 504 -32.12 37.98 -46.52
CA ALA A 504 -31.10 38.71 -45.73
C ALA A 504 -30.12 37.94 -44.81
N THR A 505 -29.38 36.98 -45.36
CA THR A 505 -28.08 36.50 -44.81
C THR A 505 -26.96 36.59 -45.85
N LEU A 506 -26.54 37.81 -46.25
CA LEU A 506 -25.47 37.97 -47.26
C LEU A 506 -24.73 39.33 -47.33
N LEU A 507 -24.63 40.15 -46.26
CA LEU A 507 -24.08 41.51 -46.39
C LEU A 507 -23.18 42.05 -45.25
N PHE A 508 -22.52 41.19 -44.46
CA PHE A 508 -21.51 41.65 -43.47
C PHE A 508 -20.23 40.78 -43.41
N LEU A 509 -19.90 40.13 -44.53
CA LEU A 509 -18.73 39.24 -44.67
C LEU A 509 -17.73 39.73 -45.75
N ALA A 510 -17.82 41.01 -46.14
CA ALA A 510 -17.20 41.55 -47.35
C ALA A 510 -16.27 42.78 -47.13
N LEU A 511 -15.92 43.13 -45.88
CA LEU A 511 -15.29 44.42 -45.57
C LEU A 511 -14.03 44.36 -44.68
N PHE A 512 -13.33 43.22 -44.59
CA PHE A 512 -12.14 43.11 -43.72
C PHE A 512 -10.94 42.34 -44.30
N MET A 513 -10.92 42.05 -45.60
CA MET A 513 -9.85 41.29 -46.26
C MET A 513 -9.59 41.77 -47.70
N LEU A 514 -9.20 43.04 -47.92
CA LEU A 514 -8.38 43.49 -49.09
C LEU A 514 -8.03 45.01 -49.13
N THR A 515 -7.34 45.53 -48.11
CA THR A 515 -6.46 46.73 -48.15
C THR A 515 -5.68 46.76 -46.84
N ALA A 516 -4.36 46.82 -46.75
CA ALA A 516 -3.25 46.73 -47.71
C ALA A 516 -2.14 45.87 -47.03
N TYR A 517 -1.20 45.13 -47.61
CA TYR A 517 -0.56 45.07 -48.94
C TYR A 517 0.12 46.37 -49.40
N TYR A 518 1.46 46.38 -49.34
CA TYR A 518 2.34 47.56 -49.27
C TYR A 518 2.18 48.31 -47.92
N ASN A 519 3.25 48.79 -47.26
CA ASN A 519 4.62 48.99 -47.74
C ASN A 519 5.71 48.88 -46.64
N ILE A 520 6.93 48.52 -47.07
CA ILE A 520 8.26 48.95 -46.57
C ILE A 520 8.53 48.89 -45.03
N HIS A 521 9.36 47.97 -44.53
CA HIS A 521 10.85 47.94 -44.57
C HIS A 521 11.59 48.87 -43.58
N SER A 522 12.23 48.21 -42.59
CA SER A 522 13.65 48.38 -42.20
C SER A 522 13.99 49.55 -41.25
N PHE A 523 15.15 49.60 -40.55
CA PHE A 523 16.46 48.93 -40.71
C PHE A 523 17.05 48.41 -39.38
N THR A 524 17.48 47.13 -39.38
CA THR A 524 18.78 46.55 -38.90
C THR A 524 19.34 46.80 -37.48
N THR A 525 20.29 46.02 -36.93
CA THR A 525 21.16 44.90 -37.41
C THR A 525 21.41 43.96 -36.19
N PHE A 526 21.37 42.62 -36.26
CA PHE A 526 22.46 41.68 -36.67
C PHE A 526 23.81 41.87 -35.96
N PRO A 527 24.61 40.79 -35.66
CA PRO A 527 24.59 39.49 -36.34
C PRO A 527 24.61 38.18 -35.49
N ARG A 528 24.27 37.08 -36.18
CA ARG A 528 24.84 35.69 -36.14
C ARG A 528 26.05 35.48 -35.19
N SER A 529 26.31 34.37 -34.49
CA SER A 529 25.87 32.93 -34.42
C SER A 529 27.03 32.16 -33.71
N PRO A 530 27.17 30.81 -33.68
CA PRO A 530 26.24 29.67 -33.84
C PRO A 530 26.37 28.66 -32.65
N ASN A 531 25.94 27.40 -32.84
CA ASN A 531 26.36 26.18 -32.12
C ASN A 531 26.03 26.03 -30.62
N PHE A 532 24.96 25.27 -30.33
CA PHE A 532 25.02 24.30 -29.23
C PHE A 532 25.25 22.91 -29.84
N ALA A 533 26.39 22.31 -29.50
CA ALA A 533 26.77 20.97 -29.96
C ALA A 533 26.07 19.87 -29.13
N TYR A 534 26.34 18.62 -29.50
CA TYR A 534 26.02 17.46 -28.67
C TYR A 534 26.60 17.63 -27.25
N TYR A 535 25.73 17.69 -26.24
CA TYR A 535 25.94 16.90 -25.03
C TYR A 535 25.26 15.54 -25.31
N GLN A 536 25.94 14.40 -25.41
CA GLN A 536 27.26 14.04 -24.87
C GLN A 536 27.40 14.46 -23.39
N TYR A 537 26.69 13.71 -22.54
CA TYR A 537 27.10 13.56 -21.15
C TYR A 537 28.58 13.16 -21.10
N PRO A 538 29.43 13.82 -20.31
CA PRO A 538 30.83 13.41 -20.13
C PRO A 538 30.95 11.98 -19.62
N ASP A 539 31.92 11.21 -20.13
CA ASP A 539 32.14 9.79 -19.78
C ASP A 539 32.72 9.56 -18.36
N GLU A 540 32.82 10.60 -17.53
CA GLU A 540 33.66 10.63 -16.32
C GLU A 540 32.92 10.49 -14.97
N TYR A 541 31.72 9.91 -14.96
CA TYR A 541 31.17 9.26 -13.75
C TYR A 541 30.67 7.83 -14.00
N SER A 542 31.36 7.09 -14.87
CA SER A 542 31.16 5.64 -15.07
C SER A 542 31.65 4.82 -13.86
N GLY A 543 30.97 4.96 -12.72
CA GLY A 543 31.16 4.16 -11.49
C GLY A 543 30.71 2.70 -11.63
N LYS A 544 30.90 2.08 -12.80
CA LYS A 544 30.49 0.71 -13.10
C LYS A 544 31.35 -0.30 -12.34
N LEU A 545 30.68 -1.31 -11.78
CA LEU A 545 31.31 -2.42 -11.04
C LEU A 545 32.16 -3.27 -11.98
N TRP A 546 33.28 -3.83 -11.50
CA TRP A 546 34.31 -4.51 -12.31
C TRP A 546 33.85 -5.65 -13.24
N PHE A 547 32.65 -6.20 -13.02
CA PHE A 547 32.03 -7.25 -13.84
C PHE A 547 31.04 -6.71 -14.90
N MET A 548 30.81 -5.40 -14.93
CA MET A 548 29.98 -4.71 -15.93
C MET A 548 30.82 -4.28 -17.14
N LYS A 549 30.18 -4.02 -18.28
CA LYS A 549 30.86 -3.60 -19.50
C LYS A 549 31.47 -2.21 -19.34
N GLY A 550 32.80 -2.18 -19.28
CA GLY A 550 33.58 -0.97 -19.02
C GLY A 550 33.68 -0.60 -17.53
N GLY A 551 33.44 -1.54 -16.61
CA GLY A 551 33.52 -1.27 -15.18
C GLY A 551 34.91 -1.37 -14.58
N TRP A 552 35.25 -0.42 -13.71
CA TRP A 552 36.53 -0.35 -12.99
C TRP A 552 36.40 -0.37 -11.46
N ILE A 553 35.20 -0.19 -10.87
CA ILE A 553 35.02 -0.29 -9.41
C ILE A 553 35.20 -1.74 -8.96
N ARG A 554 36.35 -2.00 -8.32
CA ARG A 554 36.69 -3.28 -7.67
C ARG A 554 36.26 -3.27 -6.20
N PRO A 555 36.02 -4.43 -5.57
CA PRO A 555 35.81 -4.50 -4.14
C PRO A 555 37.08 -4.18 -3.36
N GLU A 556 36.89 -3.50 -2.23
CA GLU A 556 37.92 -3.29 -1.23
C GLU A 556 37.90 -4.43 -0.18
N PRO A 557 39.03 -4.70 0.52
CA PRO A 557 39.10 -5.72 1.56
C PRO A 557 38.18 -5.41 2.75
N THR A 558 37.04 -6.09 2.85
CA THR A 558 36.05 -5.87 3.92
C THR A 558 36.61 -6.17 5.31
N ALA A 559 36.52 -5.19 6.23
CA ALA A 559 36.81 -5.41 7.65
C ALA A 559 35.81 -6.40 8.27
N ARG A 560 36.25 -7.21 9.27
CA ARG A 560 35.40 -8.25 9.91
C ARG A 560 34.06 -7.74 10.49
N ARG A 561 33.92 -6.44 10.79
CA ARG A 561 32.66 -5.81 11.26
C ARG A 561 31.73 -5.30 10.14
N MET A 562 32.16 -5.29 8.88
CA MET A 562 31.41 -4.81 7.70
C MET A 562 31.31 -5.88 6.60
N ARG A 563 31.15 -7.16 6.99
CA ARG A 563 31.04 -8.30 6.08
C ARG A 563 29.74 -8.22 5.26
N ARG A 564 29.85 -8.20 3.92
CA ARG A 564 28.68 -8.31 3.01
C ARG A 564 28.00 -9.70 3.18
N PRO A 565 26.67 -9.81 3.09
CA PRO A 565 25.97 -11.10 3.10
C PRO A 565 26.33 -11.97 1.88
N LEU A 566 27.00 -13.10 2.12
CA LEU A 566 27.53 -14.00 1.09
C LEU A 566 26.69 -15.27 0.93
N TRP A 567 26.13 -15.82 2.00
CA TRP A 567 25.46 -17.13 2.00
C TRP A 567 23.92 -17.02 1.99
N PRO A 568 23.16 -18.04 1.53
CA PRO A 568 21.67 -18.02 1.48
C PRO A 568 20.93 -17.87 2.82
N HIS A 569 21.67 -17.80 3.93
CA HIS A 569 21.16 -17.63 5.28
C HIS A 569 21.78 -16.42 6.01
N GLU A 570 22.67 -15.68 5.32
CA GLU A 570 23.04 -14.31 5.64
C GLU A 570 22.16 -13.41 4.74
N SER A 571 21.77 -12.23 5.21
CA SER A 571 20.61 -11.56 4.62
C SER A 571 20.74 -10.04 4.54
N ASP A 572 21.20 -9.52 3.40
CA ASP A 572 20.74 -8.25 2.81
C ASP A 572 21.35 -8.03 1.41
N GLY A 573 20.61 -7.35 0.55
CA GLY A 573 21.03 -7.04 -0.83
C GLY A 573 21.19 -8.26 -1.75
N ASP A 574 21.76 -8.00 -2.93
CA ASP A 574 21.89 -8.96 -4.02
C ASP A 574 23.06 -9.93 -3.79
N ARG A 575 22.77 -11.20 -3.52
CA ARG A 575 23.80 -12.21 -3.19
C ARG A 575 24.81 -12.48 -4.32
N ILE A 576 24.44 -12.26 -5.58
CA ILE A 576 25.39 -12.41 -6.70
C ILE A 576 26.34 -11.22 -6.70
N VAL A 577 25.83 -9.98 -6.57
CA VAL A 577 26.67 -8.77 -6.45
C VAL A 577 27.54 -8.81 -5.19
N ASN A 578 26.99 -9.20 -4.03
CA ASN A 578 27.74 -9.29 -2.78
C ASN A 578 28.92 -10.27 -2.87
N GLN A 579 28.74 -11.45 -3.48
CA GLN A 579 29.84 -12.41 -3.69
C GLN A 579 30.85 -11.93 -4.74
N LEU A 580 30.44 -11.11 -5.72
CA LEU A 580 31.35 -10.46 -6.68
C LEU A 580 32.09 -9.26 -6.09
N MET A 581 31.52 -8.65 -5.06
CA MET A 581 32.08 -7.52 -4.31
C MET A 581 32.64 -7.94 -2.93
N PHE A 582 32.99 -9.23 -2.78
CA PHE A 582 33.64 -9.76 -1.59
C PHE A 582 35.14 -9.86 -1.78
N MET A 583 35.90 -9.37 -0.79
CA MET A 583 37.34 -9.51 -0.70
C MET A 583 37.71 -9.86 0.76
N PRO A 584 38.31 -11.04 1.01
CA PRO A 584 38.59 -11.52 2.37
C PRO A 584 39.48 -10.59 3.20
N PRO A 585 39.27 -10.47 4.54
CA PRO A 585 40.01 -9.53 5.38
C PRO A 585 41.53 -9.72 5.34
N HIS A 586 42.02 -10.96 5.24
CA HIS A 586 43.46 -11.24 5.22
C HIS A 586 44.17 -10.70 3.97
N MET A 587 43.44 -10.39 2.89
CA MET A 587 44.00 -9.78 1.68
C MET A 587 44.52 -8.35 1.95
N GLN A 588 44.16 -7.72 3.08
CA GLN A 588 44.78 -6.46 3.54
C GLN A 588 46.28 -6.60 3.84
N LYS A 589 46.76 -7.80 4.22
CA LYS A 589 48.15 -8.03 4.67
C LYS A 589 49.10 -8.47 3.54
N LEU A 590 48.68 -8.33 2.28
CA LEU A 590 49.36 -8.89 1.10
C LEU A 590 50.76 -8.34 0.79
N THR A 591 51.21 -7.27 1.45
CA THR A 591 52.50 -6.62 1.21
C THR A 591 53.69 -7.22 1.96
N LYS A 592 53.50 -8.19 2.87
CA LYS A 592 54.62 -8.81 3.63
C LYS A 592 54.66 -10.34 3.71
N ASN A 593 53.58 -11.07 3.42
CA ASN A 593 53.61 -12.53 3.31
C ASN A 593 52.56 -13.01 2.29
N GLY A 594 52.98 -13.83 1.32
CA GLY A 594 52.15 -14.25 0.19
C GLY A 594 51.00 -15.18 0.60
N THR A 595 49.79 -14.88 0.13
CA THR A 595 48.60 -15.72 0.40
C THR A 595 48.69 -17.07 -0.30
N LYS A 596 48.41 -18.16 0.43
CA LYS A 596 48.46 -19.53 -0.06
C LYS A 596 47.51 -19.77 -1.24
N LEU A 597 48.04 -20.25 -2.36
CA LEU A 597 47.29 -20.57 -3.57
C LEU A 597 46.24 -21.67 -3.31
N LYS A 598 44.98 -21.44 -3.71
CA LYS A 598 43.89 -22.42 -3.62
C LYS A 598 43.78 -23.28 -4.87
N THR A 599 43.65 -24.59 -4.72
CA THR A 599 43.52 -25.52 -5.86
C THR A 599 42.09 -26.04 -6.01
N ILE A 600 41.52 -25.84 -7.19
CA ILE A 600 40.16 -26.29 -7.56
C ILE A 600 40.25 -27.42 -8.58
N LEU A 601 39.48 -28.48 -8.40
CA LEU A 601 39.26 -29.54 -9.38
C LEU A 601 37.80 -29.53 -9.87
N ILE A 602 37.60 -29.93 -11.12
CA ILE A 602 36.28 -30.11 -11.74
C ILE A 602 36.11 -31.58 -12.08
N TYR A 603 35.09 -32.22 -11.51
CA TYR A 603 34.64 -33.56 -11.86
C TYR A 603 33.34 -33.43 -12.65
N ASP A 604 33.45 -33.45 -13.98
CA ASP A 604 32.35 -33.27 -14.92
C ASP A 604 32.54 -34.18 -16.15
N LYS A 605 31.76 -35.26 -16.25
CA LYS A 605 31.77 -36.17 -17.41
C LYS A 605 31.01 -35.61 -18.62
N ASN A 606 30.09 -34.67 -18.39
CA ASN A 606 29.27 -34.06 -19.44
C ASN A 606 30.01 -32.94 -20.18
N LYS A 607 31.27 -32.64 -19.79
CA LYS A 607 32.18 -31.78 -20.54
C LYS A 607 31.71 -30.32 -20.68
N HIS A 608 30.76 -29.85 -19.86
CA HIS A 608 30.29 -28.46 -19.83
C HIS A 608 31.46 -27.47 -19.69
N TRP A 609 32.47 -27.86 -18.91
CA TRP A 609 33.65 -27.05 -18.60
C TRP A 609 34.87 -27.31 -19.50
N SER A 610 34.72 -28.05 -20.61
CA SER A 610 35.84 -28.39 -21.52
C SER A 610 36.72 -27.22 -22.01
N PRO A 611 36.24 -25.98 -22.17
CA PRO A 611 37.10 -24.85 -22.53
C PRO A 611 38.11 -24.42 -21.45
N LEU A 612 37.96 -24.88 -20.20
CA LEU A 612 38.82 -24.47 -19.09
C LEU A 612 40.14 -25.25 -19.09
N LYS A 613 41.22 -24.58 -19.54
CA LYS A 613 42.58 -25.11 -19.42
C LYS A 613 43.07 -25.02 -17.96
N PRO A 614 43.90 -25.98 -17.48
CA PRO A 614 44.53 -25.93 -16.16
C PRO A 614 45.35 -24.65 -15.90
N GLY A 615 45.63 -24.39 -14.63
CA GLY A 615 46.37 -23.20 -14.19
C GLY A 615 45.48 -22.03 -13.76
N ARG A 616 46.06 -20.82 -13.71
CA ARG A 616 45.41 -19.62 -13.15
C ARG A 616 44.65 -18.75 -14.16
N ARG A 617 44.69 -19.07 -15.47
CA ARG A 617 44.24 -18.16 -16.55
C ARG A 617 42.79 -17.69 -16.39
N THR A 618 41.89 -18.56 -15.93
CA THR A 618 40.46 -18.24 -15.71
C THR A 618 40.22 -17.23 -14.60
N PHE A 619 41.16 -17.09 -13.66
CA PHE A 619 41.05 -16.14 -12.53
C PHE A 619 41.71 -14.78 -12.85
N ARG A 620 42.32 -14.62 -14.04
CA ARG A 620 42.93 -13.36 -14.47
C ARG A 620 41.84 -12.31 -14.71
N GLY A 621 41.75 -11.32 -13.84
CA GLY A 621 40.71 -10.29 -13.83
C GLY A 621 39.70 -10.40 -12.68
N CYS A 622 39.66 -11.53 -11.97
CA CYS A 622 38.94 -11.60 -10.69
C CYS A 622 39.64 -10.72 -9.63
N PRO A 623 38.92 -10.04 -8.72
CA PRO A 623 39.52 -9.32 -7.59
C PRO A 623 40.30 -10.26 -6.65
N VAL A 624 39.73 -11.43 -6.35
CA VAL A 624 40.46 -12.55 -5.74
C VAL A 624 40.87 -13.51 -6.85
N ASN A 625 42.17 -13.53 -7.17
CA ASN A 625 42.74 -14.33 -8.27
C ASN A 625 43.70 -15.43 -7.81
N THR A 626 43.83 -15.62 -6.49
CA THR A 626 44.76 -16.53 -5.80
C THR A 626 44.24 -17.99 -5.80
N CYS A 627 43.76 -18.44 -6.96
CA CYS A 627 43.29 -19.80 -7.20
C CYS A 627 43.87 -20.38 -8.51
N THR A 628 43.86 -21.71 -8.63
CA THR A 628 44.29 -22.43 -9.84
C THR A 628 43.40 -23.64 -10.11
N PHE A 629 43.18 -23.98 -11.37
CA PHE A 629 42.65 -25.29 -11.74
C PHE A 629 43.78 -26.34 -11.75
N GLY A 630 43.54 -27.48 -11.11
CA GLY A 630 44.43 -28.64 -11.15
C GLY A 630 44.42 -29.34 -12.51
N ALA A 631 45.54 -29.94 -12.91
CA ALA A 631 45.74 -30.43 -14.28
C ALA A 631 45.20 -31.84 -14.58
N ASN A 632 44.86 -32.64 -13.55
CA ASN A 632 44.46 -34.04 -13.75
C ASN A 632 43.59 -34.58 -12.59
N LEU A 633 42.64 -35.46 -12.93
CA LEU A 633 41.80 -36.22 -11.98
C LEU A 633 42.47 -37.53 -11.54
N LYS A 634 43.79 -37.51 -11.25
CA LYS A 634 44.47 -38.67 -10.65
C LYS A 634 44.17 -38.75 -9.15
N LYS A 635 44.08 -39.96 -8.59
CA LYS A 635 43.66 -40.25 -7.20
C LYS A 635 44.48 -39.51 -6.12
N THR A 636 45.72 -39.14 -6.43
CA THR A 636 46.64 -38.34 -5.58
C THR A 636 46.51 -36.81 -5.75
N ALA A 637 45.86 -36.34 -6.80
CA ALA A 637 45.53 -34.92 -6.99
C ALA A 637 44.22 -34.56 -6.25
N SER A 638 43.23 -35.47 -6.26
CA SER A 638 41.94 -35.29 -5.56
C SER A 638 42.08 -35.12 -4.04
N THR A 639 43.10 -35.71 -3.41
CA THR A 639 43.37 -35.55 -1.96
C THR A 639 44.10 -34.25 -1.61
N ASN A 640 44.53 -33.46 -2.60
CA ASN A 640 45.35 -32.25 -2.41
C ASN A 640 44.68 -30.95 -2.89
N ALA A 641 43.50 -31.02 -3.50
CA ALA A 641 42.70 -29.84 -3.84
C ALA A 641 42.02 -29.24 -2.60
N ASP A 642 41.89 -27.91 -2.55
CA ASP A 642 41.04 -27.21 -1.58
C ASP A 642 39.55 -27.37 -1.91
N ALA A 643 39.20 -27.51 -3.19
CA ALA A 643 37.81 -27.70 -3.62
C ALA A 643 37.64 -28.66 -4.80
N ILE A 644 36.50 -29.34 -4.84
CA ILE A 644 36.07 -30.19 -5.95
C ILE A 644 34.63 -29.83 -6.34
N VAL A 645 34.39 -29.55 -7.62
CA VAL A 645 33.06 -29.29 -8.19
C VAL A 645 32.54 -30.53 -8.92
N PHE A 646 31.30 -30.95 -8.63
CA PHE A 646 30.68 -32.16 -9.16
C PHE A 646 29.50 -31.83 -10.08
N GLY A 647 29.59 -32.24 -11.34
CA GLY A 647 28.49 -32.17 -12.31
C GLY A 647 27.50 -33.35 -12.19
N ASP A 648 26.25 -33.10 -12.58
CA ASP A 648 25.01 -33.87 -12.36
C ASP A 648 25.03 -35.41 -12.62
N ILE A 649 25.97 -35.92 -13.42
CA ILE A 649 26.02 -37.34 -13.83
C ILE A 649 27.04 -38.16 -13.03
N ASN A 650 27.79 -37.54 -12.12
CA ASN A 650 28.92 -38.16 -11.46
C ASN A 650 28.61 -38.87 -10.14
N TYR A 651 28.64 -40.20 -10.16
CA TYR A 651 28.75 -41.01 -8.95
C TYR A 651 29.95 -40.55 -8.12
N LEU A 652 29.70 -40.06 -6.90
CA LEU A 652 30.71 -39.93 -5.86
C LEU A 652 31.10 -41.33 -5.40
N PRO A 653 32.35 -41.78 -5.59
CA PRO A 653 32.76 -43.08 -5.09
C PRO A 653 32.98 -42.93 -3.58
N ALA A 654 32.09 -43.52 -2.78
CA ALA A 654 32.01 -43.36 -1.32
C ALA A 654 33.30 -43.72 -0.54
N THR A 655 34.29 -44.29 -1.23
CA THR A 655 35.62 -44.69 -0.75
C THR A 655 36.72 -43.64 -0.98
N HIS A 656 36.41 -42.41 -1.44
CA HIS A 656 37.41 -41.36 -1.63
C HIS A 656 37.86 -40.72 -0.30
N PRO A 657 39.16 -40.80 0.07
CA PRO A 657 39.67 -40.14 1.27
C PRO A 657 39.59 -38.62 1.12
N ARG A 658 38.92 -37.96 2.06
CA ARG A 658 38.71 -36.51 2.06
C ARG A 658 39.43 -35.86 3.24
N LYS A 659 40.15 -34.77 2.98
CA LYS A 659 40.67 -33.88 4.05
C LYS A 659 39.51 -33.05 4.63
N PRO A 660 39.41 -32.87 5.96
CA PRO A 660 38.31 -32.11 6.57
C PRO A 660 38.12 -30.70 6.01
N SER A 661 39.22 -30.02 5.66
CA SER A 661 39.23 -28.66 5.09
C SER A 661 38.92 -28.58 3.59
N GLN A 662 38.70 -29.70 2.90
CA GLN A 662 38.34 -29.70 1.48
C GLN A 662 36.84 -29.42 1.29
N VAL A 663 36.49 -28.55 0.35
CA VAL A 663 35.12 -28.12 0.02
C VAL A 663 34.58 -28.89 -1.20
N TRP A 664 33.43 -29.54 -1.07
CA TRP A 664 32.73 -30.22 -2.16
C TRP A 664 31.52 -29.39 -2.62
N ILE A 665 31.41 -29.16 -3.92
CA ILE A 665 30.39 -28.27 -4.52
C ILE A 665 29.55 -29.06 -5.54
N TYR A 666 28.24 -29.19 -5.33
CA TYR A 666 27.33 -29.74 -6.34
C TYR A 666 26.93 -28.67 -7.36
N PHE A 667 26.99 -28.97 -8.65
CA PHE A 667 26.68 -28.05 -9.74
C PHE A 667 25.70 -28.65 -10.77
N SER A 668 24.61 -27.94 -11.05
CA SER A 668 23.73 -28.20 -12.20
C SER A 668 23.02 -26.94 -12.68
N LEU A 669 22.73 -26.89 -13.98
CA LEU A 669 21.86 -25.90 -14.64
C LEU A 669 20.60 -26.55 -15.24
N GLU A 670 20.48 -27.87 -15.21
CA GLU A 670 19.26 -28.59 -15.60
C GLU A 670 18.29 -28.66 -14.42
N PRO A 671 16.97 -28.76 -14.66
CA PRO A 671 15.98 -28.80 -13.59
C PRO A 671 15.96 -30.19 -12.90
N PRO A 672 15.44 -30.29 -11.66
CA PRO A 672 15.27 -31.56 -10.95
C PRO A 672 14.62 -32.70 -11.75
N MET A 673 13.72 -32.39 -12.70
CA MET A 673 13.09 -33.38 -13.58
C MET A 673 14.05 -33.99 -14.64
N HIS A 674 15.30 -33.54 -14.72
CA HIS A 674 16.34 -33.98 -15.67
C HIS A 674 17.69 -34.33 -14.99
N SER A 675 17.87 -34.02 -13.70
CA SER A 675 19.02 -34.45 -12.89
C SER A 675 18.91 -35.91 -12.44
N ARG A 676 19.97 -36.43 -11.81
CA ARG A 676 19.97 -37.77 -11.18
C ARG A 676 19.68 -37.69 -9.68
N ASN A 677 19.10 -38.75 -9.11
CA ASN A 677 18.91 -38.92 -7.67
C ASN A 677 20.24 -38.71 -6.90
N LEU A 678 20.22 -37.80 -5.92
CA LEU A 678 21.40 -37.32 -5.19
C LEU A 678 21.59 -37.99 -3.82
N THR A 679 20.84 -39.05 -3.47
CA THR A 679 20.97 -39.73 -2.15
C THR A 679 22.37 -40.31 -1.89
N SER A 680 23.15 -40.57 -2.95
CA SER A 680 24.55 -40.99 -2.88
C SER A 680 25.53 -39.84 -2.56
N PHE A 681 25.13 -38.58 -2.69
CA PHE A 681 25.98 -37.39 -2.54
C PHE A 681 26.07 -36.92 -1.07
N LYS A 682 26.54 -37.81 -0.19
CA LYS A 682 26.78 -37.46 1.21
C LYS A 682 27.97 -36.49 1.35
N GLY A 683 27.80 -35.44 2.15
CA GLY A 683 28.88 -34.51 2.53
C GLY A 683 29.17 -33.35 1.57
N ILE A 684 28.29 -33.03 0.62
CA ILE A 684 28.39 -31.78 -0.16
C ILE A 684 28.39 -30.57 0.80
N ASN A 685 29.30 -29.61 0.58
CA ASN A 685 29.39 -28.38 1.35
C ASN A 685 28.50 -27.29 0.78
N TRP A 686 28.67 -27.00 -0.51
CA TRP A 686 28.03 -25.88 -1.20
C TRP A 686 27.22 -26.34 -2.40
N THR A 687 26.16 -25.60 -2.70
CA THR A 687 25.28 -25.79 -3.86
C THR A 687 25.49 -24.67 -4.88
N ALA A 688 25.65 -25.02 -6.16
CA ALA A 688 25.91 -24.09 -7.25
C ALA A 688 24.95 -24.34 -8.42
N THR A 689 23.74 -23.81 -8.33
CA THR A 689 22.68 -24.04 -9.33
C THR A 689 21.93 -22.75 -9.65
N TYR A 690 21.03 -22.79 -10.62
CA TYR A 690 20.17 -21.66 -10.97
C TYR A 690 19.26 -21.19 -9.81
N ARG A 691 18.92 -22.07 -8.85
CA ARG A 691 17.96 -21.77 -7.76
C ARG A 691 18.44 -20.69 -6.80
N HIS A 692 17.51 -19.81 -6.41
CA HIS A 692 17.76 -18.63 -5.56
C HIS A 692 18.10 -18.97 -4.10
N ASP A 693 17.98 -20.23 -3.67
CA ASP A 693 18.44 -20.73 -2.37
C ASP A 693 19.79 -21.49 -2.44
N SER A 694 20.40 -21.63 -3.63
CA SER A 694 21.75 -22.19 -3.79
C SER A 694 22.82 -21.30 -3.18
N ASP A 695 23.88 -21.88 -2.63
CA ASP A 695 25.00 -21.13 -2.04
C ASP A 695 25.66 -20.17 -3.02
N ILE A 696 25.93 -20.65 -4.22
CA ILE A 696 26.45 -19.85 -5.32
C ILE A 696 25.41 -19.89 -6.43
N VAL A 697 24.44 -18.97 -6.41
CA VAL A 697 23.39 -18.89 -7.45
C VAL A 697 24.04 -18.67 -8.82
N VAL A 698 23.74 -19.51 -9.80
CA VAL A 698 24.22 -19.45 -11.18
C VAL A 698 23.01 -19.41 -12.15
N PRO A 699 22.27 -18.30 -12.24
CA PRO A 699 21.32 -18.12 -13.34
C PRO A 699 22.09 -17.95 -14.66
N TYR A 700 21.42 -18.23 -15.77
CA TYR A 700 21.99 -18.13 -17.13
C TYR A 700 22.46 -16.70 -17.46
N ASN A 701 21.74 -15.70 -16.97
CA ASN A 701 22.14 -14.30 -17.03
C ASN A 701 21.54 -13.53 -15.83
N LYS A 702 21.91 -12.26 -15.68
CA LYS A 702 21.41 -11.40 -14.61
C LYS A 702 21.29 -9.96 -15.09
N PHE A 703 20.10 -9.37 -14.98
CA PHE A 703 19.94 -7.92 -15.16
C PHE A 703 20.50 -7.18 -13.95
N ILE A 704 21.25 -6.11 -14.19
CA ILE A 704 21.69 -5.15 -13.17
C ILE A 704 21.41 -3.74 -13.70
N SER A 705 20.59 -2.99 -12.96
CA SER A 705 20.35 -1.58 -13.19
C SER A 705 21.65 -0.78 -12.99
N TYR A 706 21.93 0.18 -13.86
CA TYR A 706 22.95 1.21 -13.61
C TYR A 706 22.52 2.10 -12.42
N ASP A 707 21.21 2.33 -12.32
CA ASP A 707 20.55 3.03 -11.22
C ASP A 707 19.30 2.22 -10.79
N PRO A 708 19.18 1.79 -9.51
CA PRO A 708 18.01 1.08 -9.00
C PRO A 708 16.70 1.88 -9.04
N ASN A 709 16.76 3.21 -9.08
CA ASN A 709 15.62 4.12 -9.00
C ASN A 709 15.02 4.35 -10.41
N VAL A 710 15.87 4.54 -11.42
CA VAL A 710 15.47 4.69 -12.83
C VAL A 710 15.04 3.35 -13.42
N LYS A 711 13.77 2.98 -13.22
CA LYS A 711 13.19 1.71 -13.69
C LYS A 711 12.68 1.75 -15.13
N ILE A 712 12.49 2.94 -15.69
CA ILE A 712 12.03 3.19 -17.07
C ILE A 712 12.65 4.47 -17.63
N LEU A 713 12.84 4.51 -18.94
CA LEU A 713 13.34 5.64 -19.72
C LEU A 713 12.38 6.02 -20.87
N PRO A 714 12.58 7.19 -21.50
CA PRO A 714 12.08 7.49 -22.84
C PRO A 714 12.63 6.50 -23.87
N LEU A 715 11.81 6.16 -24.86
CA LEU A 715 12.15 5.15 -25.87
C LEU A 715 13.00 5.76 -26.99
N LYS A 716 14.18 5.18 -27.24
CA LYS A 716 15.10 5.64 -28.31
C LYS A 716 14.58 5.38 -29.73
N ARG A 717 13.62 4.47 -29.90
CA ARG A 717 12.94 4.17 -31.18
C ARG A 717 11.58 3.51 -30.94
N ASN A 718 10.72 3.50 -31.97
CA ASN A 718 9.55 2.61 -32.00
C ASN A 718 10.02 1.17 -32.25
N TYR A 719 9.98 0.33 -31.21
CA TYR A 719 10.35 -1.08 -31.24
C TYR A 719 9.35 -1.98 -31.96
N ALA A 720 8.15 -1.52 -32.31
CA ALA A 720 7.20 -2.25 -33.16
C ALA A 720 7.43 -1.98 -34.66
N SER A 721 8.17 -0.92 -35.02
CA SER A 721 8.34 -0.52 -36.41
C SER A 721 8.99 -1.62 -37.25
N ARG A 722 8.50 -1.80 -38.48
CA ARG A 722 8.92 -2.83 -39.47
C ARG A 722 8.63 -4.30 -39.10
N LYS A 723 8.19 -4.61 -37.86
CA LYS A 723 7.85 -5.98 -37.41
C LYS A 723 6.47 -6.42 -37.87
N ASN A 724 6.44 -7.17 -38.96
CA ASN A 724 5.20 -7.66 -39.56
C ASN A 724 4.71 -8.98 -38.94
N ARG A 725 5.62 -9.86 -38.50
CA ARG A 725 5.33 -11.21 -37.98
C ARG A 725 4.98 -11.15 -36.49
N LYS A 726 4.09 -12.03 -36.04
CA LYS A 726 3.53 -11.94 -34.67
C LYS A 726 4.41 -12.65 -33.64
N VAL A 727 4.39 -13.98 -33.61
CA VAL A 727 5.09 -14.76 -32.58
C VAL A 727 6.11 -15.71 -33.21
N ALA A 728 7.35 -15.72 -32.70
CA ALA A 728 8.38 -16.71 -33.02
C ALA A 728 8.54 -17.73 -31.88
N TRP A 729 8.94 -18.95 -32.22
CA TRP A 729 9.42 -19.92 -31.23
C TRP A 729 10.57 -20.78 -31.77
N PHE A 730 11.66 -20.90 -31.02
CA PHE A 730 12.83 -21.71 -31.41
C PHE A 730 12.92 -22.94 -30.50
N VAL A 731 12.70 -24.14 -31.04
CA VAL A 731 12.56 -25.36 -30.22
C VAL A 731 13.04 -26.63 -30.93
N SER A 732 13.74 -27.50 -30.19
CA SER A 732 14.25 -28.78 -30.68
C SER A 732 13.92 -29.99 -29.80
N ASN A 733 13.54 -29.78 -28.54
CA ASN A 733 12.95 -30.83 -27.69
C ASN A 733 11.42 -30.68 -27.70
N CYS A 734 10.77 -31.60 -28.40
CA CYS A 734 9.33 -31.60 -28.67
C CYS A 734 8.51 -32.41 -27.65
N LYS A 735 9.15 -33.28 -26.86
CA LYS A 735 8.52 -34.14 -25.84
C LYS A 735 8.89 -33.65 -24.44
N ALA A 736 8.81 -32.34 -24.23
CA ALA A 736 9.16 -31.69 -22.97
C ALA A 736 8.03 -31.83 -21.92
N ILE A 737 8.41 -32.05 -20.66
CA ILE A 737 7.49 -32.34 -19.54
C ILE A 737 6.53 -31.16 -19.27
N SER A 738 6.91 -29.93 -19.62
CA SER A 738 6.08 -28.73 -19.51
C SER A 738 4.86 -28.66 -20.46
N GLY A 739 4.68 -29.61 -21.39
CA GLY A 739 3.56 -29.58 -22.35
C GLY A 739 3.59 -28.39 -23.33
N ARG A 740 4.70 -27.64 -23.36
CA ARG A 740 4.87 -26.36 -24.08
C ARG A 740 4.53 -26.41 -25.58
N LEU A 741 4.71 -27.57 -26.23
CA LEU A 741 4.41 -27.76 -27.64
C LEU A 741 2.91 -27.72 -27.91
N ASP A 742 2.10 -28.29 -27.02
CA ASP A 742 0.65 -28.33 -27.19
C ASP A 742 0.02 -26.98 -26.83
N TYR A 743 0.57 -26.27 -25.83
CA TYR A 743 0.21 -24.86 -25.58
C TYR A 743 0.52 -23.97 -26.79
N ALA A 744 1.72 -24.10 -27.39
CA ALA A 744 2.11 -23.32 -28.57
C ALA A 744 1.26 -23.65 -29.80
N ARG A 745 0.87 -24.92 -29.99
CA ARG A 745 -0.06 -25.35 -31.05
C ARG A 745 -1.48 -24.82 -30.85
N GLU A 746 -1.96 -24.75 -29.61
CA GLU A 746 -3.27 -24.15 -29.31
C GLU A 746 -3.24 -22.63 -29.56
N LEU A 747 -2.17 -21.95 -29.16
CA LEU A 747 -1.94 -20.53 -29.45
C LEU A 747 -1.91 -20.25 -30.96
N ALA A 748 -1.28 -21.13 -31.75
CA ALA A 748 -1.19 -21.03 -33.21
C ALA A 748 -2.55 -21.05 -33.94
N LYS A 749 -3.62 -21.56 -33.30
CA LYS A 749 -5.00 -21.48 -33.85
C LYS A 749 -5.62 -20.09 -33.77
N HIS A 750 -4.99 -19.16 -33.04
CA HIS A 750 -5.57 -17.86 -32.67
C HIS A 750 -4.67 -16.66 -32.99
N ILE A 751 -3.37 -16.87 -33.17
CA ILE A 751 -2.40 -15.89 -33.67
C ILE A 751 -1.29 -16.61 -34.42
N GLN A 752 -0.62 -15.94 -35.36
CA GLN A 752 0.52 -16.52 -36.09
C GLN A 752 1.66 -16.86 -35.11
N VAL A 753 1.97 -18.16 -34.99
CA VAL A 753 3.13 -18.68 -34.25
C VAL A 753 4.04 -19.44 -35.23
N ASP A 754 5.19 -18.85 -35.54
CA ASP A 754 6.19 -19.41 -36.44
C ASP A 754 7.19 -20.27 -35.63
N ILE A 755 7.11 -21.60 -35.79
CA ILE A 755 7.88 -22.58 -35.00
C ILE A 755 9.10 -23.06 -35.79
N TYR A 756 10.30 -22.77 -35.28
CA TYR A 756 11.59 -23.15 -35.85
C TYR A 756 12.25 -24.29 -35.09
N GLY A 757 12.93 -25.17 -35.83
CA GLY A 757 13.65 -26.33 -35.30
C GLY A 757 12.80 -27.60 -35.36
N LYS A 758 13.24 -28.68 -34.69
CA LYS A 758 12.72 -30.04 -34.87
C LYS A 758 11.23 -30.25 -34.54
N CYS A 759 10.54 -29.24 -34.02
CA CYS A 759 9.13 -29.32 -33.62
C CYS A 759 8.18 -28.48 -34.48
N GLY A 760 8.67 -27.88 -35.56
CA GLY A 760 7.90 -27.08 -36.52
C GLY A 760 8.49 -27.16 -37.92
N ASN A 761 7.88 -26.43 -38.86
CA ASN A 761 8.19 -26.54 -40.28
C ASN A 761 9.28 -25.56 -40.76
N LEU A 762 9.77 -24.67 -39.88
CA LEU A 762 10.83 -23.71 -40.19
C LEU A 762 12.17 -24.19 -39.61
N SER A 763 13.28 -23.85 -40.25
CA SER A 763 14.61 -24.29 -39.81
C SER A 763 15.44 -23.14 -39.22
N CYS A 764 16.11 -23.42 -38.10
CA CYS A 764 17.22 -22.62 -37.61
C CYS A 764 18.42 -23.55 -37.36
N PRO A 765 19.36 -23.68 -38.32
CA PRO A 765 20.56 -24.48 -38.16
C PRO A 765 21.47 -23.95 -37.03
N ARG A 766 22.15 -24.83 -36.29
CA ARG A 766 23.00 -24.45 -35.15
C ARG A 766 24.13 -23.47 -35.54
N ASN A 767 24.70 -23.61 -36.74
CA ASN A 767 25.69 -22.68 -37.30
C ASN A 767 25.10 -21.32 -37.74
N GLN A 768 23.77 -21.15 -37.73
CA GLN A 768 23.08 -19.91 -38.04
C GLN A 768 22.30 -19.33 -36.82
N THR A 769 22.49 -19.87 -35.61
CA THR A 769 21.74 -19.47 -34.39
C THR A 769 21.70 -17.94 -34.19
N GLU A 770 22.83 -17.26 -34.36
CA GLU A 770 22.95 -15.80 -34.26
C GLU A 770 22.13 -15.04 -35.32
N LYS A 771 22.09 -15.56 -36.55
CA LYS A 771 21.26 -15.01 -37.63
C LYS A 771 19.78 -15.18 -37.30
N CYS A 772 19.37 -16.34 -36.77
CA CYS A 772 17.99 -16.57 -36.35
C CYS A 772 17.58 -15.64 -35.20
N ARG A 773 18.45 -15.48 -34.20
CA ARG A 773 18.26 -14.57 -33.07
C ARG A 773 18.01 -13.13 -33.53
N LYS A 774 18.80 -12.63 -34.49
CA LYS A 774 18.61 -11.29 -35.08
C LYS A 774 17.28 -11.08 -35.82
N MET A 775 16.60 -12.13 -36.30
CA MET A 775 15.25 -12.00 -36.86
C MET A 775 14.23 -11.53 -35.80
N LEU A 776 14.50 -11.78 -34.51
CA LEU A 776 13.67 -11.28 -33.41
C LEU A 776 13.81 -9.76 -33.24
N ASP A 777 14.91 -9.15 -33.69
CA ASP A 777 15.07 -7.70 -33.67
C ASP A 777 14.27 -7.01 -34.78
N THR A 778 14.14 -7.63 -35.95
CA THR A 778 13.56 -7.00 -37.16
C THR A 778 12.15 -7.46 -37.51
N ASP A 779 11.83 -8.75 -37.36
CA ASP A 779 10.67 -9.34 -38.03
C ASP A 779 9.47 -9.54 -37.08
N TYR A 780 9.76 -9.91 -35.82
CA TYR A 780 8.79 -10.41 -34.84
C TYR A 780 8.49 -9.45 -33.70
N LYS A 781 7.21 -9.36 -33.30
CA LYS A 781 6.81 -8.66 -32.08
C LYS A 781 6.99 -9.51 -30.80
N PHE A 782 6.72 -10.81 -30.85
CA PHE A 782 6.73 -11.68 -29.67
C PHE A 782 7.61 -12.93 -29.84
N TYR A 783 8.14 -13.47 -28.74
CA TYR A 783 8.93 -14.69 -28.70
C TYR A 783 8.47 -15.62 -27.57
N LEU A 784 8.26 -16.92 -27.84
CA LEU A 784 7.90 -17.90 -26.81
C LEU A 784 9.16 -18.38 -26.05
N ALA A 785 9.45 -17.75 -24.91
CA ALA A 785 10.48 -18.17 -23.97
C ALA A 785 9.97 -19.33 -23.09
N PHE A 786 9.64 -20.46 -23.73
CA PHE A 786 9.00 -21.61 -23.10
C PHE A 786 10.01 -22.70 -22.67
N GLU A 787 10.13 -22.90 -21.36
CA GLU A 787 11.05 -23.86 -20.73
C GLU A 787 10.53 -25.31 -20.79
N ASN A 788 11.45 -26.28 -20.69
CA ASN A 788 11.15 -27.71 -20.80
C ASN A 788 10.54 -28.36 -19.55
N SER A 789 10.51 -27.67 -18.41
CA SER A 789 9.89 -28.13 -17.16
C SER A 789 9.28 -26.97 -16.40
N TYR A 790 8.20 -27.23 -15.65
CA TYR A 790 7.69 -26.27 -14.67
C TYR A 790 8.44 -26.48 -13.35
N CYS A 791 9.38 -25.59 -13.03
CA CYS A 791 10.21 -25.67 -11.83
C CYS A 791 10.50 -24.28 -11.28
N LYS A 792 10.47 -24.15 -9.95
CA LYS A 792 10.80 -22.90 -9.24
C LYS A 792 12.19 -22.39 -9.64
N ASP A 793 12.34 -21.08 -9.84
CA ASP A 793 13.56 -20.37 -10.23
C ASP A 793 14.13 -20.76 -11.64
N TYR A 794 13.53 -21.71 -12.39
CA TYR A 794 14.11 -22.23 -13.63
C TYR A 794 13.90 -21.30 -14.84
N ILE A 795 14.89 -20.45 -15.11
CA ILE A 795 14.88 -19.41 -16.14
C ILE A 795 16.20 -19.45 -16.92
N THR A 796 16.14 -19.62 -18.24
CA THR A 796 17.30 -20.01 -19.07
C THR A 796 17.68 -19.00 -20.19
N GLU A 797 18.55 -19.41 -21.11
CA GLU A 797 18.93 -18.65 -22.31
C GLU A 797 17.74 -18.28 -23.22
N LYS A 798 16.61 -18.98 -23.11
CA LYS A 798 15.37 -18.67 -23.84
C LYS A 798 14.82 -17.31 -23.41
N PHE A 799 14.80 -17.05 -22.10
CA PHE A 799 14.34 -15.79 -21.56
C PHE A 799 15.37 -14.67 -21.70
N TYR A 800 16.61 -14.90 -21.23
CA TYR A 800 17.62 -13.86 -21.15
C TYR A 800 18.26 -13.53 -22.50
N GLU A 801 18.91 -14.51 -23.14
CA GLU A 801 19.69 -14.28 -24.36
C GLU A 801 18.82 -14.16 -25.61
N THR A 802 17.71 -14.91 -25.66
CA THR A 802 16.87 -15.02 -26.87
C THR A 802 15.66 -14.09 -26.81
N GLY A 803 15.12 -13.84 -25.61
CA GLY A 803 14.09 -12.83 -25.36
C GLY A 803 14.70 -11.45 -25.13
N LEU A 804 15.06 -11.15 -23.87
CA LEU A 804 15.32 -9.78 -23.40
C LEU A 804 16.51 -9.06 -24.06
N GLN A 805 17.54 -9.79 -24.49
CA GLN A 805 18.67 -9.18 -25.21
C GLN A 805 18.32 -8.72 -26.62
N HIS A 806 17.23 -9.23 -27.21
CA HIS A 806 16.69 -8.80 -28.51
C HIS A 806 15.52 -7.82 -28.36
N ASP A 807 15.12 -7.15 -29.43
CA ASP A 807 14.03 -6.16 -29.48
C ASP A 807 12.63 -6.81 -29.56
N VAL A 808 12.44 -7.94 -28.88
CA VAL A 808 11.21 -8.75 -28.88
C VAL A 808 10.61 -8.84 -27.48
N VAL A 809 9.29 -8.96 -27.36
CA VAL A 809 8.64 -9.20 -26.06
C VAL A 809 8.58 -10.70 -25.77
N PRO A 810 9.26 -11.23 -24.75
CA PRO A 810 9.17 -12.63 -24.37
C PRO A 810 7.84 -12.95 -23.68
N ILE A 811 7.24 -14.06 -24.10
CA ILE A 811 6.09 -14.71 -23.48
C ILE A 811 6.62 -15.96 -22.76
N VAL A 812 6.41 -16.07 -21.44
CA VAL A 812 7.10 -17.05 -20.58
C VAL A 812 6.21 -18.19 -20.09
N LEU A 813 6.82 -19.37 -19.96
CA LEU A 813 6.23 -20.61 -19.45
C LEU A 813 7.38 -21.44 -18.84
N GLY A 814 7.39 -21.69 -17.53
CA GLY A 814 8.47 -22.44 -16.88
C GLY A 814 8.49 -22.28 -15.37
N ALA A 815 9.32 -21.36 -14.87
CA ALA A 815 9.22 -20.85 -13.51
C ALA A 815 7.88 -20.10 -13.27
N ARG A 816 7.59 -19.73 -12.02
CA ARG A 816 6.40 -18.92 -11.70
C ARG A 816 6.59 -17.46 -12.14
N LYS A 817 5.51 -16.73 -12.37
CA LYS A 817 5.53 -15.29 -12.65
C LYS A 817 6.39 -14.49 -11.66
N GLU A 818 6.36 -14.82 -10.38
CA GLU A 818 7.17 -14.15 -9.35
C GLU A 818 8.67 -14.39 -9.56
N ASP A 819 9.06 -15.61 -9.92
CA ASP A 819 10.45 -15.99 -10.17
C ASP A 819 11.02 -15.18 -11.36
N TYR A 820 10.22 -14.98 -12.42
CA TYR A 820 10.56 -14.09 -13.54
C TYR A 820 10.59 -12.61 -13.10
N ALA A 821 9.59 -12.14 -12.35
CA ALA A 821 9.51 -10.76 -11.89
C ALA A 821 10.65 -10.35 -10.93
N ASN A 822 11.21 -11.31 -10.17
CA ASN A 822 12.38 -11.11 -9.31
C ASN A 822 13.72 -11.09 -10.08
N ASN A 823 13.74 -11.44 -11.37
CA ASN A 823 14.95 -11.58 -12.19
C ASN A 823 14.98 -10.71 -13.45
N ALA A 824 13.82 -10.26 -13.92
CA ALA A 824 13.66 -9.47 -15.13
C ALA A 824 13.60 -7.96 -14.83
N PRO A 825 13.91 -7.10 -15.81
CA PRO A 825 13.55 -5.68 -15.73
C PRO A 825 12.02 -5.51 -15.56
N PRO A 826 11.53 -4.48 -14.85
CA PRO A 826 10.10 -4.25 -14.67
C PRO A 826 9.36 -4.12 -16.01
N HIS A 827 8.15 -4.73 -16.10
CA HIS A 827 7.28 -4.69 -17.28
C HIS A 827 7.97 -5.17 -18.60
N SER A 828 8.91 -6.11 -18.53
CA SER A 828 9.68 -6.57 -19.70
C SER A 828 9.15 -7.82 -20.41
N PHE A 829 8.16 -8.53 -19.84
CA PHE A 829 7.68 -9.83 -20.33
C PHE A 829 6.19 -10.06 -20.08
N ILE A 830 5.63 -11.10 -20.72
CA ILE A 830 4.23 -11.54 -20.58
C ILE A 830 4.23 -12.97 -19.99
N SER A 831 3.56 -13.22 -18.86
CA SER A 831 3.37 -14.60 -18.36
C SER A 831 2.16 -15.25 -19.01
N ILE A 832 2.21 -16.54 -19.31
CA ILE A 832 0.99 -17.29 -19.68
C ILE A 832 0.01 -17.43 -18.51
N GLU A 833 0.46 -17.29 -17.26
CA GLU A 833 -0.35 -17.48 -16.04
C GLU A 833 -1.39 -16.36 -15.86
N ASP A 834 -1.14 -15.20 -16.49
CA ASP A 834 -2.03 -14.04 -16.57
C ASP A 834 -3.25 -14.24 -17.50
N PHE A 835 -3.33 -15.39 -18.19
CA PHE A 835 -4.38 -15.67 -19.16
C PHE A 835 -5.00 -17.06 -18.97
N ASP A 836 -6.33 -17.11 -18.89
CA ASP A 836 -7.13 -18.33 -18.68
C ASP A 836 -7.00 -19.33 -19.82
N SER A 837 -6.53 -18.90 -20.99
CA SER A 837 -6.34 -19.75 -22.17
C SER A 837 -5.35 -19.15 -23.18
N PRO A 838 -4.79 -19.97 -24.08
CA PRO A 838 -4.10 -19.48 -25.29
C PRO A 838 -4.95 -18.52 -26.14
N LYS A 839 -6.29 -18.62 -26.04
CA LYS A 839 -7.24 -17.74 -26.74
C LYS A 839 -7.36 -16.34 -26.09
N SER A 840 -7.34 -16.23 -24.76
CA SER A 840 -7.28 -14.93 -24.08
C SER A 840 -5.90 -14.29 -24.23
N LEU A 841 -4.82 -15.07 -24.18
CA LEU A 841 -3.47 -14.60 -24.55
C LEU A 841 -3.43 -14.06 -25.99
N ALA A 842 -3.92 -14.82 -26.99
CA ALA A 842 -3.95 -14.37 -28.38
C ALA A 842 -4.71 -13.04 -28.57
N LYS A 843 -5.87 -12.86 -27.90
CA LYS A 843 -6.60 -11.57 -27.90
C LYS A 843 -5.74 -10.41 -27.41
N TYR A 844 -4.95 -10.63 -26.36
CA TYR A 844 -4.05 -9.61 -25.80
C TYR A 844 -2.87 -9.31 -26.73
N LEU A 845 -2.28 -10.33 -27.34
CA LEU A 845 -1.21 -10.14 -28.34
C LEU A 845 -1.72 -9.39 -29.59
N HIS A 846 -2.97 -9.62 -30.02
CA HIS A 846 -3.61 -8.84 -31.08
C HIS A 846 -3.91 -7.38 -30.67
N LEU A 847 -4.18 -7.10 -29.39
CA LEU A 847 -4.32 -5.74 -28.88
C LEU A 847 -2.97 -5.00 -28.92
N LEU A 848 -1.90 -5.64 -28.45
CA LEU A 848 -0.54 -5.09 -28.50
C LEU A 848 -0.04 -4.92 -29.95
N ASP A 849 -0.34 -5.87 -30.84
CA ASP A 849 0.04 -5.76 -32.26
C ASP A 849 -0.64 -4.57 -32.97
N LYS A 850 -1.90 -4.26 -32.61
CA LYS A 850 -2.65 -3.13 -33.15
C LYS A 850 -2.37 -1.80 -32.45
N ASN A 851 -1.62 -1.80 -31.35
CA ASN A 851 -1.31 -0.61 -30.58
C ASN A 851 0.18 -0.57 -30.22
N ASP A 852 0.96 0.02 -31.14
CA ASP A 852 2.39 0.26 -30.96
C ASP A 852 2.70 0.93 -29.62
N GLY A 853 1.88 1.85 -29.12
CA GLY A 853 2.10 2.50 -27.82
C GLY A 853 2.08 1.52 -26.65
N LEU A 854 1.10 0.61 -26.62
CA LEU A 854 1.02 -0.44 -25.60
C LEU A 854 2.15 -1.47 -25.74
N TYR A 855 2.50 -1.86 -26.97
CA TYR A 855 3.63 -2.76 -27.23
C TYR A 855 4.97 -2.14 -26.77
N ASN A 856 5.20 -0.87 -27.11
CA ASN A 856 6.45 -0.16 -26.80
C ASN A 856 6.67 0.05 -25.30
N ASN A 857 5.63 0.03 -24.46
CA ASN A 857 5.81 0.07 -23.00
C ASN A 857 6.67 -1.08 -22.47
N TYR A 858 6.67 -2.25 -23.14
CA TYR A 858 7.53 -3.40 -22.78
C TYR A 858 9.04 -3.17 -23.00
N PHE A 859 9.44 -2.07 -23.63
CA PHE A 859 10.84 -1.73 -23.93
C PHE A 859 11.36 -0.54 -23.13
N ARG A 860 10.54 0.06 -22.25
CA ARG A 860 10.95 1.27 -21.50
C ARG A 860 12.09 1.03 -20.51
N TRP A 861 12.35 -0.21 -20.13
CA TRP A 861 13.53 -0.59 -19.34
C TRP A 861 14.83 -0.60 -20.16
N LYS A 862 14.79 -0.60 -21.51
CA LYS A 862 16.00 -0.69 -22.32
C LYS A 862 16.85 0.57 -22.18
N GLY A 863 18.00 0.41 -21.51
CA GLY A 863 18.94 1.48 -21.19
C GLY A 863 19.09 1.77 -19.69
N THR A 864 18.22 1.24 -18.82
CA THR A 864 18.34 1.43 -17.36
C THR A 864 19.41 0.56 -16.71
N GLY A 865 19.88 -0.47 -17.43
CA GLY A 865 20.86 -1.44 -16.95
C GLY A 865 21.37 -2.35 -18.06
N GLU A 866 22.17 -3.35 -17.69
CA GLU A 866 22.75 -4.34 -18.60
C GLU A 866 22.66 -5.77 -18.04
N PHE A 867 22.85 -6.75 -18.93
CA PHE A 867 22.86 -8.18 -18.62
C PHE A 867 24.29 -8.66 -18.37
N VAL A 868 24.62 -8.98 -17.11
CA VAL A 868 25.95 -9.43 -16.70
C VAL A 868 26.03 -10.94 -16.52
N LYS A 869 27.20 -11.50 -16.82
CA LYS A 869 27.51 -12.88 -16.43
C LYS A 869 27.78 -12.94 -14.93
N THR A 870 27.49 -14.06 -14.29
CA THR A 870 27.52 -14.17 -12.82
C THR A 870 28.89 -14.57 -12.25
N HIS A 871 29.95 -14.47 -13.06
CA HIS A 871 31.36 -14.83 -12.81
C HIS A 871 31.59 -15.92 -11.73
N PHE A 872 30.91 -17.06 -11.91
CA PHE A 872 30.91 -18.21 -11.00
C PHE A 872 32.29 -18.53 -10.39
N TRP A 873 33.32 -18.66 -11.23
CA TRP A 873 34.67 -19.03 -10.79
C TRP A 873 35.37 -17.95 -9.94
N CYS A 874 35.13 -16.66 -10.18
CA CYS A 874 35.65 -15.61 -9.31
C CYS A 874 35.03 -15.68 -7.91
N ARG A 875 33.71 -15.98 -7.83
CA ARG A 875 32.98 -16.14 -6.56
C ARG A 875 33.45 -17.38 -5.80
N VAL A 876 33.58 -18.53 -6.48
CA VAL A 876 34.17 -19.74 -5.89
C VAL A 876 35.55 -19.45 -5.33
N CYS A 877 36.41 -18.73 -6.07
CA CYS A 877 37.75 -18.38 -5.59
C CYS A 877 37.71 -17.47 -4.34
N ALA A 878 36.91 -16.40 -4.35
CA ALA A 878 36.77 -15.50 -3.20
C ALA A 878 36.25 -16.23 -1.95
N LEU A 879 35.27 -17.11 -2.10
CA LEU A 879 34.67 -17.87 -0.99
C LEU A 879 35.60 -18.96 -0.42
N LEU A 880 36.53 -19.51 -1.21
CA LEU A 880 37.54 -20.48 -0.72
C LEU A 880 38.66 -19.83 0.11
N HIS A 881 38.69 -18.50 0.14
CA HIS A 881 39.53 -17.68 1.02
C HIS A 881 38.72 -17.04 2.16
N ASP A 882 37.45 -17.42 2.36
CA ASP A 882 36.70 -17.07 3.57
C ASP A 882 37.16 -17.91 4.77
N GLU A 883 36.97 -17.38 5.98
CA GLU A 883 37.31 -18.05 7.25
C GLU A 883 36.12 -18.85 7.82
N LEU A 884 34.91 -18.68 7.26
CA LEU A 884 33.66 -19.28 7.76
C LEU A 884 33.13 -20.43 6.88
N THR A 885 34.02 -21.22 6.27
CA THR A 885 33.64 -22.21 5.24
C THR A 885 33.09 -23.54 5.77
N ASP A 886 33.01 -23.75 7.08
CA ASP A 886 32.44 -24.99 7.64
C ASP A 886 30.90 -25.02 7.52
N ARG A 887 30.45 -25.66 6.45
CA ARG A 887 29.04 -25.95 6.19
C ARG A 887 28.91 -27.20 5.36
N HIS A 888 27.92 -28.03 5.67
CA HIS A 888 27.60 -29.26 4.95
C HIS A 888 26.08 -29.45 4.80
N TYR A 889 25.68 -30.19 3.77
CA TYR A 889 24.32 -30.66 3.54
C TYR A 889 24.17 -32.07 4.11
N THR A 890 23.21 -32.25 5.02
CA THR A 890 22.90 -33.57 5.62
C THR A 890 22.08 -34.45 4.68
N ASN A 891 21.12 -33.86 3.97
CA ASN A 891 20.50 -34.43 2.79
C ASN A 891 20.39 -33.34 1.71
N ILE A 892 20.93 -33.60 0.52
CA ILE A 892 20.85 -32.72 -0.65
C ILE A 892 19.68 -33.11 -1.57
N GLU A 893 19.18 -34.36 -1.47
CA GLU A 893 18.06 -34.85 -2.29
C GLU A 893 16.76 -34.13 -1.94
N ASP A 894 16.40 -34.06 -0.66
CA ASP A 894 15.19 -33.35 -0.18
C ASP A 894 15.22 -31.86 -0.56
N TRP A 895 16.42 -31.27 -0.62
CA TRP A 895 16.59 -29.89 -1.04
C TRP A 895 16.33 -29.72 -2.55
N TRP A 896 16.85 -30.62 -3.38
CA TRP A 896 16.84 -30.50 -4.83
C TRP A 896 15.56 -31.05 -5.48
N HIS A 897 15.17 -32.29 -5.17
CA HIS A 897 13.98 -32.98 -5.70
C HIS A 897 12.74 -32.86 -4.80
N GLY A 898 12.77 -31.98 -3.79
CA GLY A 898 11.70 -31.84 -2.80
C GLY A 898 10.30 -31.49 -3.36
N PRO A 899 9.24 -31.72 -2.58
CA PRO A 899 7.87 -31.43 -3.00
C PRO A 899 7.68 -29.93 -3.28
N ASN A 900 6.90 -29.62 -4.31
CA ASN A 900 6.65 -28.27 -4.84
C ASN A 900 7.83 -27.55 -5.53
N ILE A 901 8.99 -28.19 -5.70
CA ILE A 901 10.10 -27.62 -6.50
C ILE A 901 9.78 -27.67 -8.01
N CYS A 902 9.21 -28.77 -8.50
CA CYS A 902 8.79 -28.97 -9.88
C CYS A 902 7.38 -29.58 -9.97
N ILE A 903 6.72 -29.45 -11.13
CA ILE A 903 5.35 -29.94 -11.38
C ILE A 903 5.31 -30.81 -12.64
N ASP A 904 4.95 -32.10 -12.50
CA ASP A 904 4.66 -32.99 -13.64
C ASP A 904 3.22 -32.77 -14.15
N LYS A 905 3.05 -31.84 -15.11
CA LYS A 905 1.78 -31.61 -15.83
C LYS A 905 1.69 -32.47 -17.09
N LYS A 906 1.54 -33.80 -16.95
CA LYS A 906 1.09 -34.67 -18.05
C LYS A 906 -0.35 -34.35 -18.43
N ILE A 907 -0.51 -33.53 -19.48
CA ILE A 907 -1.81 -33.22 -20.08
C ILE A 907 -2.39 -34.51 -20.68
N LYS A 908 -3.44 -35.06 -20.06
CA LYS A 908 -4.32 -36.06 -20.68
C LYS A 908 -5.53 -35.33 -21.27
N PRO A 909 -5.85 -35.49 -22.56
CA PRO A 909 -7.09 -34.97 -23.13
C PRO A 909 -8.28 -35.81 -22.63
N GLU A 910 -9.36 -35.15 -22.25
CA GLU A 910 -10.56 -35.80 -21.73
C GLU A 910 -11.35 -36.53 -22.83
N LYS A 911 -11.89 -37.71 -22.52
CA LYS A 911 -12.94 -38.36 -23.30
C LYS A 911 -13.98 -39.02 -22.39
N LYS A 912 -15.22 -38.54 -22.54
CA LYS A 912 -16.51 -39.19 -22.24
C LYS A 912 -16.47 -40.50 -21.43
N GLN A 913 -16.95 -40.45 -20.18
CA GLN A 913 -17.61 -41.61 -19.58
C GLN A 913 -18.59 -41.23 -18.47
N GLN A 914 -19.83 -40.90 -18.85
CA GLN A 914 -21.00 -41.25 -18.03
C GLN A 914 -22.25 -41.32 -18.91
N LYS A 915 -22.75 -42.54 -19.07
CA LYS A 915 -24.03 -42.93 -19.62
C LYS A 915 -24.46 -44.16 -18.81
N GLU A 916 -25.76 -44.35 -18.66
CA GLU A 916 -26.39 -45.46 -17.91
C GLU A 916 -26.36 -45.34 -16.37
N LYS A 917 -27.42 -45.90 -15.77
CA LYS A 917 -27.89 -45.77 -14.38
C LYS A 917 -28.37 -44.34 -14.03
N GLU A 918 -29.64 -44.09 -13.69
CA GLU A 918 -30.75 -45.01 -13.36
C GLU A 918 -32.05 -44.68 -14.13
N ASN A 919 -32.97 -45.64 -14.15
CA ASN A 919 -34.28 -45.60 -14.83
C ASN A 919 -35.40 -45.79 -13.80
N ASN A 920 -36.65 -45.48 -14.19
CA ASN A 920 -37.90 -45.85 -13.53
C ASN A 920 -38.20 -45.26 -12.13
N ILE A 921 -38.92 -44.15 -12.12
CA ILE A 921 -40.29 -44.17 -11.58
C ILE A 921 -41.22 -43.60 -12.67
N ASN A 922 -42.29 -44.33 -12.99
CA ASN A 922 -43.36 -43.90 -13.90
C ASN A 922 -44.59 -43.46 -13.08
N PHE A 923 -45.42 -42.54 -13.59
CA PHE A 923 -46.85 -42.81 -13.87
C PHE A 923 -47.58 -41.66 -14.62
N ARG A 924 -47.90 -41.93 -15.90
CA ARG A 924 -49.11 -41.57 -16.67
C ARG A 924 -49.65 -40.11 -16.82
N PHE A 925 -49.75 -39.74 -18.11
CA PHE A 925 -50.86 -39.04 -18.81
C PHE A 925 -51.41 -37.68 -18.31
N SER A 926 -51.33 -36.67 -19.19
CA SER A 926 -52.49 -36.32 -20.05
C SER A 926 -52.07 -35.54 -21.31
N LEU A 927 -52.92 -35.53 -22.35
CA LEU A 927 -52.73 -34.80 -23.61
C LEU A 927 -53.73 -33.62 -23.71
N LYS A 928 -53.31 -32.48 -24.28
CA LYS A 928 -53.88 -31.94 -25.53
C LYS A 928 -53.22 -30.64 -25.99
N MET A 929 -53.13 -30.48 -27.31
CA MET A 929 -52.89 -29.21 -28.00
C MET A 929 -54.18 -28.37 -28.04
N HIS A 930 -54.05 -27.05 -28.15
CA HIS A 930 -54.35 -26.36 -29.42
C HIS A 930 -53.76 -24.94 -29.50
N CYS A 931 -53.44 -24.51 -30.71
CA CYS A 931 -53.23 -23.10 -31.06
C CYS A 931 -54.53 -22.50 -31.62
N LEU A 932 -54.70 -21.19 -31.51
CA LEU A 932 -55.41 -20.36 -32.50
C LEU A 932 -54.98 -18.89 -32.35
N CYS A 933 -55.29 -18.03 -33.33
CA CYS A 933 -54.73 -16.69 -33.47
C CYS A 933 -55.68 -15.73 -34.22
N PHE A 934 -55.31 -14.44 -34.32
CA PHE A 934 -56.06 -13.28 -34.90
C PHE A 934 -57.26 -12.80 -34.07
N GLN A 935 -57.73 -11.54 -34.15
CA GLN A 935 -57.52 -10.46 -35.15
C GLN A 935 -56.95 -9.13 -34.58
N ARG A 936 -56.76 -8.14 -35.49
CA ARG A 936 -56.40 -6.71 -35.25
C ARG A 936 -57.69 -5.89 -34.91
N SER A 937 -57.74 -4.58 -34.62
CA SER A 937 -56.80 -3.44 -34.79
C SER A 937 -57.20 -2.20 -33.93
N HIS A 938 -56.24 -1.32 -33.56
CA HIS A 938 -56.40 0.14 -33.30
C HIS A 938 -57.32 0.61 -32.10
N VAL A 939 -57.18 1.79 -31.44
CA VAL A 939 -56.14 2.85 -31.40
C VAL A 939 -56.21 3.69 -30.08
N ARG A 940 -55.03 3.99 -29.49
CA ARG A 940 -54.61 5.13 -28.60
C ARG A 940 -55.38 5.60 -27.33
N LEU A 941 -54.54 5.99 -26.34
CA LEU A 941 -54.65 7.12 -25.39
C LEU A 941 -55.71 7.11 -24.25
N ALA A 942 -55.28 6.74 -23.04
CA ALA A 942 -55.69 7.36 -21.77
C ALA A 942 -54.79 6.95 -20.56
N ALA A 943 -53.48 7.23 -20.61
CA ALA A 943 -52.50 6.78 -19.59
C ALA A 943 -51.94 7.91 -18.69
N ILE A 944 -52.66 9.03 -18.54
CA ILE A 944 -52.38 10.08 -17.55
C ILE A 944 -53.72 10.47 -16.89
N ALA A 945 -54.02 9.88 -15.72
CA ALA A 945 -55.15 10.27 -14.87
C ALA A 945 -54.95 9.78 -13.42
N THR A 946 -54.66 8.49 -13.24
CA THR A 946 -54.60 7.80 -11.93
C THR A 946 -53.41 8.18 -11.04
N LEU A 947 -52.47 8.99 -11.54
CA LEU A 947 -51.24 9.40 -10.85
C LEU A 947 -51.28 10.82 -10.26
N LEU A 948 -52.38 11.58 -10.44
CA LEU A 948 -52.49 12.96 -9.97
C LEU A 948 -53.29 13.13 -8.66
N THR A 949 -54.16 12.18 -8.29
CA THR A 949 -55.03 12.31 -7.11
C THR A 949 -54.40 11.86 -5.79
N LEU A 950 -53.42 10.94 -5.82
CA LEU A 950 -52.73 10.48 -4.60
C LEU A 950 -51.68 11.49 -4.05
N PHE A 951 -51.29 12.50 -4.82
CA PHE A 951 -50.30 13.49 -4.39
C PHE A 951 -50.89 14.66 -3.58
N MET A 952 -52.20 14.93 -3.72
CA MET A 952 -52.84 16.13 -3.13
C MET A 952 -53.38 15.92 -1.71
N LEU A 953 -53.36 14.70 -1.16
CA LEU A 953 -53.90 14.41 0.17
C LEU A 953 -52.88 14.55 1.33
N THR A 954 -51.57 14.62 1.04
CA THR A 954 -50.53 14.70 2.09
C THR A 954 -50.13 16.14 2.43
N VAL A 955 -50.59 17.14 1.67
CA VAL A 955 -50.12 18.54 1.78
C VAL A 955 -51.02 19.41 2.68
N TYR A 956 -52.29 19.03 2.89
CA TYR A 956 -53.28 19.93 3.51
C TYR A 956 -53.24 19.99 5.06
N TYR A 957 -52.69 18.98 5.74
CA TYR A 957 -52.97 18.76 7.18
C TYR A 957 -51.91 19.31 8.17
N ASN A 958 -51.09 20.30 7.81
CA ASN A 958 -50.00 20.75 8.71
C ASN A 958 -49.63 22.27 8.67
N ILE A 959 -50.55 23.16 8.30
CA ILE A 959 -50.39 24.62 8.55
C ILE A 959 -51.70 25.24 9.03
N HIS A 960 -51.91 25.25 10.35
CA HIS A 960 -52.48 26.34 11.18
C HIS A 960 -52.49 25.83 12.65
N SER A 961 -51.74 26.41 13.60
CA SER A 961 -51.84 27.74 14.24
C SER A 961 -52.73 27.74 15.48
N PHE A 962 -52.42 28.41 16.62
CA PHE A 962 -51.13 28.87 17.20
C PHE A 962 -51.42 29.41 18.64
N THR A 963 -50.46 29.36 19.59
CA THR A 963 -50.53 30.03 20.94
C THR A 963 -51.69 29.58 21.89
N ILE A 964 -51.82 29.90 23.20
CA ILE A 964 -51.34 31.00 24.08
C ILE A 964 -50.83 30.52 25.46
N ILE A 965 -49.75 31.17 25.93
CA ILE A 965 -49.28 31.49 27.30
C ILE A 965 -49.92 30.81 28.55
N SER A 966 -49.08 30.18 29.39
CA SER A 966 -48.97 30.50 30.84
C SER A 966 -47.79 29.83 31.58
N LYS A 967 -47.39 30.45 32.69
CA LYS A 967 -46.54 29.98 33.82
C LYS A 967 -47.25 30.49 35.10
N PRO A 968 -46.94 30.04 36.34
CA PRO A 968 -45.92 29.07 36.76
C PRO A 968 -46.44 27.97 37.73
N LEU A 969 -45.61 26.96 38.03
CA LEU A 969 -45.19 26.69 39.43
C LEU A 969 -43.94 25.77 39.47
N LYS A 970 -43.38 25.58 40.67
CA LYS A 970 -42.28 24.64 40.95
C LYS A 970 -42.84 23.32 41.49
N LEU A 971 -42.29 22.20 41.05
CA LEU A 971 -42.07 21.01 41.88
C LEU A 971 -40.89 20.23 41.28
N ALA A 972 -39.98 19.75 42.12
CA ALA A 972 -38.74 19.13 41.67
C ALA A 972 -38.86 17.60 41.71
N PHE A 973 -38.70 16.96 40.56
CA PHE A 973 -38.49 15.51 40.47
C PHE A 973 -37.30 15.22 39.54
N TYR A 974 -36.51 14.22 39.94
CA TYR A 974 -35.38 13.73 39.16
C TYR A 974 -35.88 13.09 37.84
N GLN A 975 -35.26 13.45 36.72
CA GLN A 975 -35.28 12.66 35.49
C GLN A 975 -33.84 12.50 34.99
N TYR A 976 -33.56 11.31 34.44
CA TYR A 976 -32.22 10.91 34.00
C TYR A 976 -31.78 11.70 32.75
N PRO A 977 -30.51 12.12 32.64
CA PRO A 977 -29.99 12.79 31.44
C PRO A 977 -29.67 11.78 30.33
N ASP A 978 -30.07 12.08 29.09
CA ASP A 978 -29.76 11.28 27.90
C ASP A 978 -28.26 11.00 27.76
N GLU A 979 -27.89 9.72 27.58
CA GLU A 979 -26.47 9.33 27.64
C GLU A 979 -25.65 9.80 26.42
N TYR A 980 -26.33 10.06 25.29
CA TYR A 980 -25.76 10.69 24.09
C TYR A 980 -25.50 12.21 24.23
N SER A 981 -25.80 12.83 25.38
CA SER A 981 -25.77 14.30 25.53
C SER A 981 -24.45 14.90 26.04
N ARG A 982 -23.42 14.08 26.33
CA ARG A 982 -22.13 14.52 26.91
C ARG A 982 -21.23 15.28 25.92
N LYS A 983 -21.66 16.46 25.49
CA LYS A 983 -20.90 17.38 24.61
C LYS A 983 -19.83 18.16 25.39
N LEU A 984 -18.67 18.40 24.78
CA LEU A 984 -17.59 19.24 25.35
C LEU A 984 -18.07 20.68 25.56
N TRP A 985 -17.60 21.37 26.61
CA TRP A 985 -18.13 22.68 27.06
C TRP A 985 -18.16 23.77 25.98
N PHE A 986 -17.22 23.73 25.02
CA PHE A 986 -17.13 24.68 23.91
C PHE A 986 -18.06 24.34 22.73
N MET A 987 -18.77 23.21 22.76
CA MET A 987 -19.76 22.83 21.75
C MET A 987 -21.14 23.43 22.07
N LYS A 988 -22.01 23.53 21.06
CA LYS A 988 -23.37 24.05 21.20
C LYS A 988 -24.21 23.13 22.13
N ARG A 989 -24.59 23.65 23.30
CA ARG A 989 -25.15 22.91 24.46
C ARG A 989 -24.16 21.88 25.04
N GLY A 990 -22.92 22.30 25.24
CA GLY A 990 -21.85 21.56 25.91
C GLY A 990 -21.99 21.54 27.44
N TRP A 991 -21.63 20.41 28.05
CA TRP A 991 -21.71 20.20 29.51
C TRP A 991 -20.41 19.63 30.12
N ILE A 992 -19.60 18.88 29.36
CA ILE A 992 -18.29 18.40 29.87
C ILE A 992 -17.32 19.59 29.98
N ARG A 993 -17.15 20.11 31.19
CA ARG A 993 -16.02 21.00 31.54
C ARG A 993 -14.77 20.15 31.84
N PRO A 994 -13.56 20.64 31.55
CA PRO A 994 -12.33 20.00 31.99
C PRO A 994 -12.19 20.06 33.51
N GLU A 995 -11.55 19.04 34.06
CA GLU A 995 -11.11 18.98 35.46
C GLU A 995 -9.64 19.45 35.56
N PRO A 996 -9.19 19.93 36.75
CA PRO A 996 -7.81 20.32 36.93
C PRO A 996 -6.87 19.13 36.69
N THR A 997 -5.85 19.36 35.88
CA THR A 997 -4.90 18.33 35.44
C THR A 997 -4.17 17.77 36.66
N ALA A 998 -4.22 16.46 36.89
CA ALA A 998 -3.54 15.83 38.04
C ALA A 998 -2.02 16.11 38.02
N ARG A 999 -1.39 16.28 39.19
CA ARG A 999 0.07 16.44 39.28
C ARG A 999 0.76 15.21 38.67
N GLY A 1000 1.50 15.41 37.58
CA GLY A 1000 2.16 14.34 36.82
C GLY A 1000 1.53 14.03 35.45
N MET A 1001 0.26 14.39 35.21
CA MET A 1001 -0.31 14.36 33.87
C MET A 1001 0.13 15.59 33.07
N ARG A 1002 0.65 15.38 31.86
CA ARG A 1002 1.00 16.43 30.90
C ARG A 1002 0.15 16.24 29.64
N ARG A 1003 -0.80 17.16 29.40
CA ARG A 1003 -1.40 17.30 28.06
C ARG A 1003 -0.36 17.96 27.14
N PRO A 1004 -0.26 17.57 25.85
CA PRO A 1004 0.51 18.33 24.87
C PRO A 1004 -0.27 19.60 24.49
N LEU A 1005 0.31 20.75 24.84
CA LEU A 1005 -0.23 22.09 24.67
C LEU A 1005 0.59 22.94 23.70
N TRP A 1006 1.88 22.63 23.51
CA TRP A 1006 2.84 23.46 22.77
C TRP A 1006 3.24 22.83 21.42
N PRO A 1007 3.75 23.61 20.44
CA PRO A 1007 4.08 23.11 19.10
C PRO A 1007 5.17 22.02 19.04
N HIS A 1008 5.96 21.86 20.12
CA HIS A 1008 7.07 20.92 20.23
C HIS A 1008 6.73 19.64 21.02
N GLU A 1009 5.47 19.46 21.43
CA GLU A 1009 5.00 18.30 22.18
C GLU A 1009 4.21 17.38 21.23
N SER A 1010 4.49 16.08 21.25
CA SER A 1010 3.87 15.13 20.34
C SER A 1010 2.44 14.76 20.75
N ASP A 1011 1.69 14.28 19.76
CA ASP A 1011 0.40 13.59 19.86
C ASP A 1011 -0.84 14.43 20.19
N GLY A 1012 -1.97 14.02 19.61
CA GLY A 1012 -3.30 14.57 19.90
C GLY A 1012 -3.64 15.91 19.24
N ASP A 1013 -4.89 16.34 19.48
CA ASP A 1013 -5.44 17.58 18.92
C ASP A 1013 -5.12 18.77 19.82
N ARG A 1014 -4.10 19.55 19.45
CA ARG A 1014 -3.59 20.66 20.29
C ARG A 1014 -4.65 21.71 20.63
N ILE A 1015 -5.63 21.96 19.75
CA ILE A 1015 -6.71 22.93 20.01
C ILE A 1015 -7.69 22.37 21.05
N VAL A 1016 -8.10 21.09 20.92
CA VAL A 1016 -8.93 20.44 21.95
C VAL A 1016 -8.17 20.32 23.27
N ASN A 1017 -6.88 19.99 23.25
CA ASN A 1017 -6.05 19.90 24.45
C ASN A 1017 -5.90 21.25 25.16
N GLN A 1018 -5.71 22.36 24.44
CA GLN A 1018 -5.69 23.70 25.01
C GLN A 1018 -7.06 24.09 25.61
N LEU A 1019 -8.17 23.80 24.92
CA LEU A 1019 -9.53 24.04 25.42
C LEU A 1019 -9.95 23.13 26.58
N MET A 1020 -9.29 21.97 26.74
CA MET A 1020 -9.52 21.01 27.83
C MET A 1020 -8.38 21.02 28.88
N PHE A 1021 -7.52 22.03 28.87
CA PHE A 1021 -6.49 22.21 29.88
C PHE A 1021 -6.99 23.08 31.03
N MET A 1022 -6.77 22.61 32.25
CA MET A 1022 -7.00 23.35 33.48
C MET A 1022 -5.79 23.11 34.40
N PRO A 1023 -5.08 24.16 34.86
CA PRO A 1023 -3.89 24.00 35.69
C PRO A 1023 -4.17 23.26 37.00
N PRO A 1024 -3.23 22.42 37.51
CA PRO A 1024 -3.46 21.57 38.69
C PRO A 1024 -3.93 22.33 39.94
N HIS A 1025 -3.38 23.52 40.17
CA HIS A 1025 -3.64 24.34 41.35
C HIS A 1025 -4.97 25.13 41.29
N MET A 1026 -5.72 25.08 40.18
CA MET A 1026 -7.00 25.82 40.05
C MET A 1026 -8.05 25.38 41.09
N GLN A 1027 -7.96 24.18 41.65
CA GLN A 1027 -8.84 23.66 42.71
C GLN A 1027 -8.66 24.38 44.06
N GLU A 1028 -7.48 24.95 44.30
CA GLU A 1028 -7.13 25.71 45.51
C GLU A 1028 -7.43 27.20 45.29
N LEU A 1029 -7.07 27.73 44.12
CA LEU A 1029 -7.26 29.14 43.73
C LEU A 1029 -8.72 29.60 43.77
N THR A 1030 -9.68 28.73 43.41
CA THR A 1030 -11.11 29.07 43.41
C THR A 1030 -11.72 29.19 44.81
N LYS A 1031 -11.04 28.70 45.86
CA LYS A 1031 -11.49 28.82 47.25
C LYS A 1031 -10.99 30.11 47.92
N ASN A 1032 -9.76 30.54 47.61
CA ASN A 1032 -9.06 31.61 48.32
C ASN A 1032 -9.04 32.97 47.59
N GLY A 1033 -10.06 33.28 46.79
CA GLY A 1033 -10.29 34.64 46.29
C GLY A 1033 -9.20 35.21 45.36
N THR A 1034 -8.71 34.43 44.39
CA THR A 1034 -7.55 34.84 43.57
C THR A 1034 -7.63 36.20 42.89
N LYS A 1035 -6.50 36.91 42.95
CA LYS A 1035 -6.15 38.05 42.08
C LYS A 1035 -6.29 37.65 40.61
N LEU A 1036 -7.12 38.40 39.88
CA LEU A 1036 -7.36 38.19 38.44
C LEU A 1036 -6.11 38.47 37.61
N LYS A 1037 -5.98 37.75 36.49
CA LYS A 1037 -4.97 38.02 35.46
C LYS A 1037 -5.52 38.96 34.40
N THR A 1038 -4.83 40.07 34.15
CA THR A 1038 -5.27 41.11 33.21
C THR A 1038 -4.68 40.90 31.83
N ILE A 1039 -5.54 40.71 30.82
CA ILE A 1039 -5.17 40.63 29.41
C ILE A 1039 -5.55 41.95 28.73
N LEU A 1040 -4.58 42.63 28.13
CA LEU A 1040 -4.80 43.83 27.32
C LEU A 1040 -4.75 43.45 25.83
N ILE A 1041 -5.72 43.90 25.04
CA ILE A 1041 -5.67 43.80 23.59
C ILE A 1041 -5.25 45.16 23.04
N TYR A 1042 -4.10 45.22 22.39
CA TYR A 1042 -3.61 46.40 21.70
C TYR A 1042 -4.01 46.35 20.22
N ASP A 1043 -5.13 47.00 19.89
CA ASP A 1043 -5.68 47.05 18.53
C ASP A 1043 -6.11 48.47 18.15
N GLU A 1044 -5.27 49.11 17.33
CA GLU A 1044 -5.53 50.44 16.77
C GLU A 1044 -6.73 50.47 15.80
N ASN A 1045 -7.12 49.32 15.23
CA ASN A 1045 -8.08 49.22 14.14
C ASN A 1045 -9.51 48.95 14.61
N ARG A 1046 -9.74 48.75 15.91
CA ARG A 1046 -11.05 48.36 16.50
C ARG A 1046 -11.65 47.05 15.92
N ARG A 1047 -10.83 46.16 15.34
CA ARG A 1047 -11.19 44.78 14.97
C ARG A 1047 -11.82 44.03 16.15
N TRP A 1048 -11.37 44.30 17.38
CA TRP A 1048 -11.86 43.68 18.61
C TRP A 1048 -12.95 44.47 19.35
N SER A 1049 -13.58 45.48 18.73
CA SER A 1049 -14.56 46.38 19.38
C SER A 1049 -15.82 45.71 19.96
N ALA A 1050 -16.10 44.45 19.60
CA ALA A 1050 -17.15 43.65 20.22
C ALA A 1050 -16.80 43.15 21.64
N LEU A 1051 -15.51 43.12 22.01
CA LEU A 1051 -15.06 42.67 23.33
C LEU A 1051 -15.24 43.77 24.37
N LYS A 1052 -16.10 43.50 25.35
CA LYS A 1052 -16.35 44.42 26.48
C LYS A 1052 -15.29 44.18 27.58
N PRO A 1053 -14.67 45.23 28.15
CA PRO A 1053 -13.75 45.11 29.29
C PRO A 1053 -14.34 44.35 30.48
N GLY A 1054 -13.45 43.81 31.32
CA GLY A 1054 -13.81 43.06 32.51
C GLY A 1054 -13.90 41.54 32.31
N ARG A 1055 -14.51 40.86 33.29
CA ARG A 1055 -14.55 39.39 33.41
C ARG A 1055 -15.63 38.71 32.57
N ARG A 1056 -16.60 39.46 32.00
CA ARG A 1056 -17.79 38.88 31.34
C ARG A 1056 -17.44 37.94 30.18
N THR A 1057 -16.43 38.25 29.37
CA THR A 1057 -16.00 37.39 28.25
C THR A 1057 -15.52 36.01 28.70
N PHE A 1058 -14.95 35.89 29.91
CA PHE A 1058 -14.48 34.62 30.47
C PHE A 1058 -15.54 33.86 31.27
N SER A 1059 -16.76 34.38 31.42
CA SER A 1059 -17.81 33.78 32.27
C SER A 1059 -18.22 32.36 31.88
N GLY A 1060 -18.15 32.02 30.59
CA GLY A 1060 -18.40 30.67 30.08
C GLY A 1060 -17.17 29.73 30.12
N CYS A 1061 -15.98 30.25 30.42
CA CYS A 1061 -14.74 29.48 30.41
C CYS A 1061 -14.57 28.66 31.71
N PRO A 1062 -13.96 27.45 31.64
CA PRO A 1062 -13.63 26.66 32.83
C PRO A 1062 -12.64 27.37 33.76
N VAL A 1063 -11.62 28.01 33.17
CA VAL A 1063 -10.71 28.94 33.85
C VAL A 1063 -11.20 30.36 33.57
N ASN A 1064 -11.87 30.98 34.53
CA ASN A 1064 -12.46 32.31 34.41
C ASN A 1064 -11.77 33.38 35.29
N THR A 1065 -10.55 33.12 35.73
CA THR A 1065 -9.70 34.01 36.57
C THR A 1065 -8.96 35.08 35.75
N CYS A 1066 -9.25 35.20 34.46
CA CYS A 1066 -8.77 36.28 33.60
C CYS A 1066 -9.81 37.41 33.50
N THR A 1067 -9.33 38.62 33.17
CA THR A 1067 -10.16 39.78 32.84
C THR A 1067 -9.55 40.52 31.66
N PHE A 1068 -10.39 41.08 30.78
CA PHE A 1068 -9.89 42.05 29.80
C PHE A 1068 -9.67 43.40 30.49
N GLY A 1069 -8.55 44.05 30.15
CA GLY A 1069 -8.28 45.44 30.55
C GLY A 1069 -9.29 46.42 29.96
N ALA A 1070 -9.23 47.67 30.41
CA ALA A 1070 -9.95 48.76 29.76
C ALA A 1070 -9.26 49.16 28.44
N ASP A 1071 -9.79 50.20 27.77
CA ASP A 1071 -9.27 50.74 26.51
C ASP A 1071 -7.72 50.88 26.54
N PRO A 1072 -6.96 50.32 25.57
CA PRO A 1072 -5.50 50.44 25.52
C PRO A 1072 -5.00 51.89 25.35
N LYS A 1073 -5.88 52.85 24.99
CA LYS A 1073 -5.56 54.29 25.01
C LYS A 1073 -5.75 54.94 26.38
N LYS A 1074 -6.29 54.22 27.38
CA LYS A 1074 -6.58 54.70 28.74
C LYS A 1074 -6.00 53.81 29.84
N THR A 1075 -5.30 52.73 29.47
CA THR A 1075 -4.76 51.73 30.39
C THR A 1075 -3.26 51.63 30.16
N ASP A 1076 -2.45 51.90 31.19
CA ASP A 1076 -1.00 51.71 31.11
C ASP A 1076 -0.68 50.22 30.80
N PRO A 1077 0.01 49.91 29.68
CA PRO A 1077 0.42 48.56 29.33
C PRO A 1077 1.24 47.84 30.40
N THR A 1078 1.93 48.53 31.32
CA THR A 1078 2.69 47.87 32.40
C THR A 1078 1.80 47.18 33.44
N ASN A 1079 0.50 47.51 33.49
CA ASN A 1079 -0.45 46.93 34.45
C ASN A 1079 -1.12 45.62 33.97
N ALA A 1080 -0.88 45.21 32.73
CA ALA A 1080 -1.38 43.93 32.22
C ALA A 1080 -0.42 42.76 32.55
N ASP A 1081 -0.97 41.57 32.82
CA ASP A 1081 -0.19 40.32 32.87
C ASP A 1081 0.15 39.80 31.47
N ALA A 1082 -0.70 40.07 30.47
CA ALA A 1082 -0.44 39.75 29.08
C ALA A 1082 -0.92 40.84 28.12
N ILE A 1083 -0.20 41.03 27.01
CA ILE A 1083 -0.56 41.94 25.91
C ILE A 1083 -0.71 41.12 24.63
N VAL A 1084 -1.89 41.18 24.00
CA VAL A 1084 -2.18 40.62 22.68
C VAL A 1084 -2.17 41.74 21.64
N PHE A 1085 -1.42 41.60 20.55
CA PHE A 1085 -1.24 42.67 19.57
C PHE A 1085 -1.09 42.19 18.12
N GLY A 1086 -1.49 43.03 17.18
CA GLY A 1086 -1.29 42.80 15.74
C GLY A 1086 -0.04 43.47 15.14
N ASP A 1087 0.09 43.37 13.82
CA ASP A 1087 1.23 43.84 12.99
C ASP A 1087 1.49 45.37 12.98
N LYS A 1088 0.70 46.15 13.71
CA LYS A 1088 0.88 47.61 13.89
C LYS A 1088 1.49 48.01 15.24
N PHE A 1089 1.52 47.11 16.22
CA PHE A 1089 2.10 47.44 17.52
C PHE A 1089 3.62 47.52 17.43
N HIS A 1090 4.23 48.43 18.19
CA HIS A 1090 5.67 48.68 18.17
C HIS A 1090 6.29 48.37 19.55
N PRO A 1091 6.81 47.15 19.78
CA PRO A 1091 7.35 46.72 21.07
C PRO A 1091 8.36 47.68 21.70
N ALA A 1092 9.26 48.25 20.90
CA ALA A 1092 10.30 49.16 21.37
C ALA A 1092 9.76 50.48 21.98
N LYS A 1093 8.48 50.82 21.79
CA LYS A 1093 7.84 52.03 22.35
C LYS A 1093 7.22 51.80 23.73
N HIS A 1094 7.25 50.59 24.28
CA HIS A 1094 6.57 50.25 25.54
C HIS A 1094 7.49 49.48 26.50
N ARG A 1095 7.58 49.95 27.75
CA ARG A 1095 8.37 49.30 28.80
C ARG A 1095 7.69 48.00 29.24
N ARG A 1096 8.31 46.86 28.96
CA ARG A 1096 7.82 45.54 29.39
C ARG A 1096 8.11 45.27 30.87
N LYS A 1097 7.12 44.76 31.58
CA LYS A 1097 7.24 44.35 33.00
C LYS A 1097 7.81 42.91 33.11
N PRO A 1098 8.60 42.58 34.15
CA PRO A 1098 9.00 41.19 34.43
C PRO A 1098 7.80 40.25 34.48
N ASN A 1099 7.94 39.06 33.90
CA ASN A 1099 6.91 38.02 33.78
C ASN A 1099 5.61 38.39 33.01
N GLN A 1100 5.53 39.58 32.39
CA GLN A 1100 4.44 39.93 31.48
C GLN A 1100 4.58 39.14 30.16
N VAL A 1101 3.49 38.56 29.66
CA VAL A 1101 3.47 37.74 28.43
C VAL A 1101 3.08 38.56 27.21
N TRP A 1102 3.82 38.43 26.12
CA TRP A 1102 3.62 39.19 24.88
C TRP A 1102 3.19 38.27 23.75
N ILE A 1103 2.01 38.51 23.17
CA ILE A 1103 1.33 37.59 22.26
C ILE A 1103 1.08 38.28 20.91
N PHE A 1104 1.76 37.83 19.86
CA PHE A 1104 1.50 38.32 18.50
C PHE A 1104 0.29 37.58 17.89
N PHE A 1105 -0.68 38.33 17.39
CA PHE A 1105 -1.91 37.80 16.80
C PHE A 1105 -2.05 38.18 15.32
N SER A 1106 -2.31 37.20 14.45
CA SER A 1106 -2.78 37.45 13.08
C SER A 1106 -3.62 36.30 12.52
N LEU A 1107 -4.71 36.63 11.85
CA LEU A 1107 -5.44 35.73 10.94
C LEU A 1107 -5.19 36.07 9.46
N GLU A 1108 -4.49 37.16 9.18
CA GLU A 1108 -4.10 37.53 7.82
C GLU A 1108 -2.82 36.78 7.40
N PRO A 1109 -2.70 36.37 6.13
CA PRO A 1109 -1.51 35.70 5.63
C PRO A 1109 -0.31 36.68 5.56
N PRO A 1110 0.94 36.19 5.53
CA PRO A 1110 2.13 37.05 5.49
C PRO A 1110 2.12 38.06 4.33
N VAL A 1111 1.60 37.67 3.18
CA VAL A 1111 1.45 38.51 1.97
C VAL A 1111 0.49 39.70 2.12
N HIS A 1112 -0.24 39.79 3.23
CA HIS A 1112 -1.15 40.88 3.58
C HIS A 1112 -0.82 41.51 4.96
N SER A 1113 0.29 41.10 5.57
CA SER A 1113 0.78 41.59 6.86
C SER A 1113 1.96 42.56 6.67
N ARG A 1114 2.17 43.49 7.59
CA ARG A 1114 3.42 44.30 7.62
C ARG A 1114 4.64 43.43 7.94
N SER A 1115 5.83 43.90 7.55
CA SER A 1115 7.09 43.21 7.87
C SER A 1115 7.31 43.11 9.38
N LEU A 1116 7.34 41.87 9.88
CA LEU A 1116 7.42 41.56 11.31
C LEU A 1116 8.86 41.55 11.86
N THR A 1117 9.88 41.83 11.03
CA THR A 1117 11.31 41.76 11.42
C THR A 1117 11.70 42.74 12.54
N SER A 1118 10.89 43.78 12.76
CA SER A 1118 11.05 44.73 13.87
C SER A 1118 10.46 44.25 15.21
N LEU A 1119 9.67 43.17 15.22
CA LEU A 1119 8.97 42.66 16.41
C LEU A 1119 9.85 41.74 17.26
N LYS A 1120 10.74 42.33 18.06
CA LYS A 1120 11.54 41.61 19.06
C LYS A 1120 10.76 41.45 20.38
N GLY A 1121 11.00 40.34 21.09
CA GLY A 1121 10.46 40.12 22.44
C GLY A 1121 9.03 39.51 22.53
N ILE A 1122 8.53 38.89 21.46
CA ILE A 1122 7.32 38.05 21.51
C ILE A 1122 7.57 36.83 22.42
N ASN A 1123 6.56 36.37 23.17
CA ASN A 1123 6.58 35.06 23.85
C ASN A 1123 5.79 34.00 23.09
N TRP A 1124 4.57 34.35 22.67
CA TRP A 1124 3.64 33.41 22.05
C TRP A 1124 3.10 33.97 20.74
N THR A 1125 2.83 33.08 19.81
CA THR A 1125 2.17 33.33 18.54
C THR A 1125 0.73 32.82 18.59
N ALA A 1126 -0.21 33.63 18.12
CA ALA A 1126 -1.64 33.34 18.08
C ALA A 1126 -2.13 33.53 16.63
N THR A 1127 -1.93 32.52 15.79
CA THR A 1127 -2.26 32.60 14.35
C THR A 1127 -2.98 31.34 13.87
N TYR A 1128 -3.45 31.37 12.63
CA TYR A 1128 -4.06 30.20 11.97
C TYR A 1128 -3.09 29.02 11.78
N ARG A 1129 -1.77 29.23 11.86
CA ARG A 1129 -0.75 28.21 11.59
C ARG A 1129 -0.72 27.10 12.65
N HIS A 1130 -0.55 25.85 12.20
CA HIS A 1130 -0.45 24.67 13.08
C HIS A 1130 0.86 24.58 13.87
N ASP A 1131 1.81 25.49 13.64
CA ASP A 1131 3.03 25.67 14.42
C ASP A 1131 2.98 26.87 15.39
N SER A 1132 1.86 27.62 15.47
CA SER A 1132 1.69 28.68 16.48
C SER A 1132 1.43 28.15 17.89
N ASP A 1133 1.94 28.86 18.90
CA ASP A 1133 1.78 28.51 20.32
C ASP A 1133 0.30 28.37 20.72
N ILE A 1134 -0.52 29.30 20.26
CA ILE A 1134 -1.98 29.25 20.30
C ILE A 1134 -2.46 29.14 18.85
N VAL A 1135 -3.11 28.04 18.49
CA VAL A 1135 -3.63 27.86 17.12
C VAL A 1135 -5.05 28.45 17.05
N VAL A 1136 -5.23 29.44 16.20
CA VAL A 1136 -6.49 30.18 16.03
C VAL A 1136 -7.06 29.94 14.63
N PRO A 1137 -7.73 28.80 14.37
CA PRO A 1137 -8.42 28.59 13.10
C PRO A 1137 -9.72 29.41 13.05
N TYR A 1138 -10.25 29.64 11.85
CA TYR A 1138 -11.57 30.27 11.68
C TYR A 1138 -12.71 29.42 12.24
N ASN A 1139 -12.61 28.08 12.16
CA ASN A 1139 -13.50 27.16 12.85
C ASN A 1139 -12.82 25.78 13.00
N LYS A 1140 -13.46 24.86 13.72
CA LYS A 1140 -12.95 23.51 13.92
C LYS A 1140 -14.08 22.49 14.03
N PHE A 1141 -14.10 21.51 13.12
CA PHE A 1141 -14.94 20.34 13.30
C PHE A 1141 -14.39 19.48 14.46
N VAL A 1142 -15.29 19.11 15.37
CA VAL A 1142 -15.02 18.15 16.46
C VAL A 1142 -16.23 17.20 16.47
N SER A 1143 -16.00 15.90 16.31
CA SER A 1143 -17.09 14.92 16.30
C SER A 1143 -17.75 14.82 17.67
N TYR A 1144 -19.04 14.50 17.70
CA TYR A 1144 -19.75 14.14 18.93
C TYR A 1144 -19.32 12.77 19.48
N ASP A 1145 -18.84 11.88 18.60
CA ASP A 1145 -18.17 10.63 18.94
C ASP A 1145 -16.97 10.42 18.00
N PRO A 1146 -15.72 10.31 18.49
CA PRO A 1146 -14.55 10.06 17.63
C PRO A 1146 -14.54 8.69 16.95
N ASN A 1147 -15.38 7.74 17.37
CA ASN A 1147 -15.49 6.41 16.80
C ASN A 1147 -16.44 6.37 15.59
N VAL A 1148 -17.52 7.14 15.61
CA VAL A 1148 -18.49 7.27 14.51
C VAL A 1148 -17.91 8.13 13.39
N LYS A 1149 -17.46 7.49 12.30
CA LYS A 1149 -16.76 8.17 11.20
C LYS A 1149 -17.67 8.66 10.07
N ILE A 1150 -18.82 8.00 9.85
CA ILE A 1150 -19.89 8.45 8.94
C ILE A 1150 -21.23 7.99 9.55
N LEU A 1151 -22.20 8.90 9.71
CA LEU A 1151 -23.58 8.54 10.01
C LEU A 1151 -24.36 8.24 8.72
N PRO A 1152 -25.37 7.35 8.74
CA PRO A 1152 -26.28 7.18 7.61
C PRO A 1152 -26.91 8.51 7.18
N LEU A 1153 -27.02 8.74 5.88
CA LEU A 1153 -27.63 9.97 5.35
C LEU A 1153 -29.15 9.98 5.60
N GLU A 1154 -29.59 10.72 6.62
CA GLU A 1154 -31.01 10.92 6.97
C GLU A 1154 -31.88 11.39 5.78
N ARG A 1155 -31.26 12.06 4.80
CA ARG A 1155 -31.93 12.56 3.59
C ARG A 1155 -30.98 12.59 2.40
N ASN A 1156 -31.52 12.51 1.19
CA ASN A 1156 -30.76 12.77 -0.04
C ASN A 1156 -30.60 14.28 -0.25
N TYR A 1157 -29.51 14.85 0.26
CA TYR A 1157 -29.17 16.29 0.14
C TYR A 1157 -29.06 16.78 -1.32
N ALA A 1158 -28.79 15.90 -2.29
CA ALA A 1158 -28.64 16.25 -3.71
C ALA A 1158 -29.96 16.20 -4.52
N SER A 1159 -31.07 15.77 -3.91
CA SER A 1159 -32.34 15.46 -4.60
C SER A 1159 -33.10 16.69 -5.11
N ARG A 1160 -33.02 17.82 -4.42
CA ARG A 1160 -33.73 19.08 -4.78
C ARG A 1160 -32.83 20.13 -5.43
N LYS A 1161 -31.52 19.93 -5.37
CA LYS A 1161 -30.50 20.85 -5.90
C LYS A 1161 -30.43 20.77 -7.43
N THR A 1162 -30.72 21.85 -8.13
CA THR A 1162 -30.72 21.93 -9.61
C THR A 1162 -29.43 22.53 -10.17
N ARG A 1163 -28.86 23.53 -9.48
CA ARG A 1163 -27.68 24.30 -9.92
C ARG A 1163 -26.39 23.54 -9.58
N LYS A 1164 -25.35 23.74 -10.38
CA LYS A 1164 -24.11 22.98 -10.26
C LYS A 1164 -23.19 23.57 -9.18
N VAL A 1165 -22.58 24.72 -9.45
CA VAL A 1165 -21.51 25.29 -8.63
C VAL A 1165 -21.83 26.74 -8.29
N ALA A 1166 -21.71 27.12 -7.01
CA ALA A 1166 -21.76 28.51 -6.56
C ALA A 1166 -20.36 29.01 -6.16
N TRP A 1167 -20.13 30.31 -6.29
CA TRP A 1167 -18.97 30.97 -5.69
C TRP A 1167 -19.31 32.36 -5.18
N PHE A 1168 -19.00 32.66 -3.92
CA PHE A 1168 -19.18 33.98 -3.30
C PHE A 1168 -17.82 34.68 -3.19
N VAL A 1169 -17.63 35.79 -3.90
CA VAL A 1169 -16.33 36.49 -3.98
C VAL A 1169 -16.50 38.00 -4.20
N SER A 1170 -15.80 38.79 -3.36
CA SER A 1170 -15.75 40.25 -3.45
C SER A 1170 -14.34 40.86 -3.49
N ASN A 1171 -13.29 40.04 -3.31
CA ASN A 1171 -11.90 40.44 -3.64
C ASN A 1171 -11.49 39.75 -4.95
N CYS A 1172 -11.43 40.55 -6.01
CA CYS A 1172 -11.21 40.10 -7.38
C CYS A 1172 -9.73 40.04 -7.79
N LYS A 1173 -8.84 40.71 -7.02
CA LYS A 1173 -7.40 40.78 -7.26
C LYS A 1173 -6.65 39.99 -6.17
N ALA A 1174 -7.11 38.76 -5.93
CA ALA A 1174 -6.45 37.82 -5.02
C ALA A 1174 -5.24 37.18 -5.72
N ILE A 1175 -4.10 37.11 -5.04
CA ILE A 1175 -2.84 36.61 -5.63
C ILE A 1175 -2.87 35.11 -5.97
N SER A 1176 -3.88 34.38 -5.50
CA SER A 1176 -4.10 32.96 -5.79
C SER A 1176 -4.62 32.66 -7.21
N GLY A 1177 -4.84 33.65 -8.08
CA GLY A 1177 -5.36 33.43 -9.44
C GLY A 1177 -6.79 32.84 -9.51
N ARG A 1178 -7.45 32.68 -8.35
CA ARG A 1178 -8.73 31.98 -8.18
C ARG A 1178 -9.87 32.45 -9.08
N LEU A 1179 -9.85 33.72 -9.48
CA LEU A 1179 -10.88 34.32 -10.33
C LEU A 1179 -10.78 33.80 -11.76
N ASP A 1180 -9.56 33.62 -12.26
CA ASP A 1180 -9.31 33.16 -13.62
C ASP A 1180 -9.48 31.64 -13.70
N TYR A 1181 -9.09 30.90 -12.65
CA TYR A 1181 -9.48 29.49 -12.49
C TYR A 1181 -11.01 29.30 -12.48
N ALA A 1182 -11.75 30.12 -11.73
CA ALA A 1182 -13.22 30.03 -11.69
C ALA A 1182 -13.88 30.39 -13.03
N ARG A 1183 -13.31 31.34 -13.77
CA ARG A 1183 -13.73 31.71 -15.14
C ARG A 1183 -13.45 30.60 -16.15
N GLU A 1184 -12.31 29.93 -16.04
CA GLU A 1184 -11.98 28.78 -16.89
C GLU A 1184 -12.93 27.61 -16.61
N LEU A 1185 -13.15 27.30 -15.33
CA LEU A 1185 -14.12 26.29 -14.89
C LEU A 1185 -15.55 26.61 -15.38
N ALA A 1186 -15.93 27.89 -15.41
CA ALA A 1186 -17.23 28.34 -15.91
C ALA A 1186 -17.48 28.05 -17.41
N LYS A 1187 -16.44 27.77 -18.21
CA LYS A 1187 -16.57 27.30 -19.61
C LYS A 1187 -17.04 25.84 -19.70
N HIS A 1188 -16.82 25.04 -18.65
CA HIS A 1188 -17.02 23.60 -18.64
C HIS A 1188 -18.16 23.13 -17.73
N ILE A 1189 -18.51 23.92 -16.71
CA ILE A 1189 -19.64 23.67 -15.81
C ILE A 1189 -20.28 24.99 -15.40
N GLN A 1190 -21.58 25.00 -15.09
CA GLN A 1190 -22.25 26.18 -14.54
C GLN A 1190 -21.62 26.59 -13.20
N VAL A 1191 -20.85 27.69 -13.22
CA VAL A 1191 -20.33 28.37 -12.03
C VAL A 1191 -21.05 29.71 -11.88
N ASP A 1192 -21.96 29.77 -10.91
CA ASP A 1192 -22.71 30.98 -10.56
C ASP A 1192 -21.89 31.84 -9.59
N ILE A 1193 -21.29 32.92 -10.10
CA ILE A 1193 -20.38 33.80 -9.34
C ILE A 1193 -21.14 35.01 -8.77
N TYR A 1194 -21.18 35.09 -7.44
CA TYR A 1194 -21.83 36.14 -6.64
C TYR A 1194 -20.82 37.11 -6.01
N GLY A 1195 -21.20 38.38 -5.94
CA GLY A 1195 -20.43 39.42 -5.26
C GLY A 1195 -19.78 40.39 -6.25
N LYS A 1196 -18.75 41.14 -5.81
CA LYS A 1196 -18.14 42.19 -6.66
C LYS A 1196 -17.42 41.67 -7.92
N CYS A 1197 -17.15 40.37 -8.00
CA CYS A 1197 -16.32 39.77 -9.06
C CYS A 1197 -17.10 38.91 -10.05
N GLY A 1198 -18.43 38.89 -9.97
CA GLY A 1198 -19.31 38.12 -10.84
C GLY A 1198 -20.62 38.84 -11.12
N ASN A 1199 -21.43 38.25 -12.01
CA ASN A 1199 -22.64 38.91 -12.52
C ASN A 1199 -23.83 38.77 -11.56
N MET A 1200 -23.77 37.87 -10.57
CA MET A 1200 -24.83 37.71 -9.57
C MET A 1200 -24.58 38.60 -8.35
N ARG A 1201 -25.64 39.24 -7.84
CA ARG A 1201 -25.55 40.09 -6.64
C ARG A 1201 -26.23 39.41 -5.45
N CYS A 1202 -25.56 39.43 -4.30
CA CYS A 1202 -26.18 39.22 -3.01
C CYS A 1202 -26.18 40.55 -2.24
N PRO A 1203 -27.35 41.16 -1.94
CA PRO A 1203 -27.45 42.34 -1.09
C PRO A 1203 -26.93 42.05 0.33
N ILE A 1204 -26.24 43.03 0.95
CA ILE A 1204 -25.64 42.86 2.29
C ILE A 1204 -26.70 42.50 3.34
N ASN A 1205 -27.88 43.13 3.27
CA ASN A 1205 -29.04 42.84 4.11
C ASN A 1205 -29.74 41.49 3.80
N GLN A 1206 -29.28 40.74 2.79
CA GLN A 1206 -29.77 39.40 2.44
C GLN A 1206 -28.66 38.32 2.47
N THR A 1207 -27.47 38.62 3.01
CA THR A 1207 -26.32 37.68 3.07
C THR A 1207 -26.69 36.30 3.59
N GLU A 1208 -27.46 36.24 4.68
CA GLU A 1208 -27.96 35.00 5.30
C GLU A 1208 -28.91 34.20 4.37
N LYS A 1209 -29.75 34.90 3.60
CA LYS A 1209 -30.65 34.29 2.61
C LYS A 1209 -29.86 33.72 1.43
N CYS A 1210 -28.82 34.42 0.98
CA CYS A 1210 -27.92 33.93 -0.08
C CYS A 1210 -27.11 32.71 0.35
N ARG A 1211 -26.60 32.68 1.59
CA ARG A 1211 -25.93 31.49 2.16
C ARG A 1211 -26.86 30.27 2.14
N LYS A 1212 -28.12 30.42 2.56
CA LYS A 1212 -29.14 29.35 2.53
C LYS A 1212 -29.50 28.83 1.13
N MET A 1213 -29.20 29.56 0.06
CA MET A 1213 -29.34 29.01 -1.30
C MET A 1213 -28.34 27.88 -1.59
N LEU A 1214 -27.22 27.80 -0.86
CA LEU A 1214 -26.27 26.69 -0.97
C LEU A 1214 -26.89 25.37 -0.49
N ASP A 1215 -27.76 25.41 0.53
CA ASP A 1215 -28.50 24.24 1.03
C ASP A 1215 -29.58 23.75 0.07
N THR A 1216 -30.25 24.68 -0.63
CA THR A 1216 -31.44 24.35 -1.44
C THR A 1216 -31.10 24.10 -2.91
N ASP A 1217 -30.19 24.90 -3.50
CA ASP A 1217 -30.08 25.01 -4.95
C ASP A 1217 -28.81 24.32 -5.51
N TYR A 1218 -27.68 24.40 -4.79
CA TYR A 1218 -26.34 24.16 -5.33
C TYR A 1218 -25.68 22.86 -4.87
N LYS A 1219 -25.23 22.03 -5.81
CA LYS A 1219 -24.52 20.77 -5.49
C LYS A 1219 -23.09 20.98 -5.00
N PHE A 1220 -22.42 22.06 -5.41
CA PHE A 1220 -21.04 22.37 -5.06
C PHE A 1220 -20.84 23.86 -4.77
N TYR A 1221 -19.82 24.19 -3.98
CA TYR A 1221 -19.40 25.55 -3.65
C TYR A 1221 -17.86 25.66 -3.73
N LEU A 1222 -17.34 26.78 -4.24
CA LEU A 1222 -15.89 27.00 -4.39
C LEU A 1222 -15.30 27.78 -3.20
N ALA A 1223 -14.69 27.07 -2.26
CA ALA A 1223 -14.02 27.65 -1.10
C ALA A 1223 -12.60 28.17 -1.42
N PHE A 1224 -12.45 29.05 -2.43
CA PHE A 1224 -11.13 29.49 -2.91
C PHE A 1224 -10.49 30.61 -2.07
N GLU A 1225 -9.28 30.36 -1.57
CA GLU A 1225 -8.56 31.28 -0.69
C GLU A 1225 -7.84 32.44 -1.39
N ASN A 1226 -7.51 33.49 -0.62
CA ASN A 1226 -6.89 34.71 -1.14
C ASN A 1226 -5.43 34.50 -1.60
N SER A 1227 -4.72 33.52 -1.02
CA SER A 1227 -3.29 33.27 -1.20
C SER A 1227 -2.94 31.81 -0.87
N TYR A 1228 -1.86 31.30 -1.49
CA TYR A 1228 -1.34 29.95 -1.24
C TYR A 1228 -0.38 29.90 -0.03
N CYS A 1229 -0.91 30.02 1.18
CA CYS A 1229 -0.10 29.97 2.41
C CYS A 1229 -0.36 28.66 3.18
N LYS A 1230 0.71 28.04 3.70
CA LYS A 1230 0.64 26.88 4.61
C LYS A 1230 -0.37 27.15 5.72
N ASP A 1231 -1.26 26.19 5.99
CA ASP A 1231 -2.32 26.19 7.02
C ASP A 1231 -3.44 27.26 6.85
N TYR A 1232 -3.43 28.08 5.78
CA TYR A 1232 -4.39 29.19 5.63
C TYR A 1232 -5.75 28.71 5.10
N ILE A 1233 -6.73 28.55 6.01
CA ILE A 1233 -8.11 28.15 5.72
C ILE A 1233 -9.08 29.06 6.49
N THR A 1234 -10.04 29.67 5.79
CA THR A 1234 -10.83 30.81 6.31
C THR A 1234 -12.34 30.54 6.43
N GLU A 1235 -13.14 31.58 6.69
CA GLU A 1235 -14.61 31.57 6.70
C GLU A 1235 -15.24 31.01 5.41
N LYS A 1236 -14.52 31.07 4.28
CA LYS A 1236 -14.98 30.54 2.98
C LYS A 1236 -15.23 29.04 3.09
N PHE A 1237 -14.24 28.29 3.57
CA PHE A 1237 -14.39 26.86 3.81
C PHE A 1237 -15.33 26.60 4.99
N TYR A 1238 -15.04 27.18 6.16
CA TYR A 1238 -15.66 26.78 7.42
C TYR A 1238 -17.06 27.34 7.73
N GLU A 1239 -17.42 28.53 7.25
CA GLU A 1239 -18.76 29.10 7.46
C GLU A 1239 -19.67 28.98 6.23
N THR A 1240 -19.10 28.77 5.04
CA THR A 1240 -19.83 28.88 3.78
C THR A 1240 -19.78 27.59 2.95
N GLY A 1241 -18.85 26.67 3.22
CA GLY A 1241 -18.75 25.37 2.55
C GLY A 1241 -18.95 24.13 3.42
N LEU A 1242 -18.82 24.24 4.75
CA LEU A 1242 -18.87 23.11 5.71
C LEU A 1242 -20.05 23.19 6.70
N GLN A 1243 -20.73 24.35 6.79
CA GLN A 1243 -21.98 24.53 7.53
C GLN A 1243 -23.17 24.39 6.59
#